data_AF-D5EL38-F1
#
_entry.id   AF-D5EL38-F1
#
_cell.length_a   1.000
_cell.length_b   1.000
_cell.length_c   1.000
_cell.angle_alpha   90.00
_cell.angle_beta   90.00
_cell.angle_gamma   90.00
#
_symmetry.space_group_name_H-M   'P 1'
#
loop_
_entity.id
_entity.type
_entity.pdbx_description
1 polymer ?
#
loop_
_entity_poly.entity_id
_entity_poly.type
_entity_poly.pdbx_seq_one_letter_code
_entity_poly.pdbx_strand_id
1 'polypeptide(L)'
;MLRLFRFTSAFVVLASVQLFALHPGDQFTQGNLTYLWEAEDSANYLVVVDCETSSSGDLSVPASVSVDTGSETIDIPVLEIGSHAFTDCNLLTTLTLPEGVKRLQHQALANSQGIISIVLPSSLIHIEERAFNGCTNLVTATLPTTLQTLGPRAFYGCTSLSSITIPSTVTEISENAFYNCTSLASLTIEDGANNIGEYAFFNCIALTDLTIPGSVQTIGRSAFYQCSGLQTLTLNEGIEVIGPWAFGYHCDLISSVTIPSTVKIIDDYAFHALEGLTTLTIRYGVDAIGDFAFNSCPNIQSITVPGSVVSIGRRAFYQCSSATSLTLGNGVKTIGIEAFMNGVMIETINLPNSVQTVESRAFSGCSSASSLSLSSQLRVLKDEAFENCSQLTTVSIPSGVIELQSQAFRGCTSLETVSLPNSLQTMGSYVFYGNSLLETISLPPNLRSLGHYAFTACTSLQSVVIPSTVLSVGTSTFEDCSSLVSVIVQNGVQSLGNKAFYNCGALQSVQLPNSLTQIGSETFSDCDMLLSVTLPPVLSSMGDGAFANCDSISSVSIPGSLLHVPDDAFYKCHALTQLTLGEGIQSIGARAFQSCSLLSSITFPDSLDSIGLHAFLGSGLTSITLPDGLTSVGNYAFYNSTSVREITFGTSITSIGDYAFYGIENVEYLNFSSNLDEIGDFAFYGVTQLKSLTLPEGLKHIGKSAFQDCTQMESLYLPASLMTIGESAFQNCASLLSAAIPVSISAIPPNLFRNCSSLAEVTLPAGVSSIGSNAFQECSLLDNVLLPSSLTNIGENVFTRCTSLSSITLPDNLDTIDDAAFSGCTSLESITIPDSVTFLGHYAFSGCSKLSSITLGSGIDELWISVFASCTSLQSIHIPEGYTTVGWRSFKNCSALTSVSLPESLTNIGPSAFEGCTSLESLDLGDHITSIGEDAFRDCRALSEINLPAGLNYLGANAFYQCASLSSIVIPGGITHLRDNTFSECTNLTELSIGEGITRIDFAAFSKCSSLERVTLPATLTTLEAYVFYEASMLGHIYFLGNAPAATTTTTFGLTPSTIYYFSDATGFSSPNWMGRPTESMGSSSEVKYWLLHSNLPYDADVNTHGVHSAKPLLLSYALNLAPKNPNMPRATRDGQQVSYRVYMGRSDIQYTVLSSENLDAPWESTGFTLSAPDTEGYCTVTLDGSSGQRFIKIEVSAL
;
A
#
# COMPACT_ATOMS: atom_id res chain seq x y z
N MET A 1 -46.53 -16.05 95.03
CA MET A 1 -47.00 -16.18 96.43
C MET A 1 -46.01 -15.45 97.33
N LEU A 2 -46.50 -14.52 98.17
CA LEU A 2 -46.09 -14.30 99.58
C LEU A 2 -44.57 -14.47 99.88
N ARG A 3 -43.81 -13.50 100.39
CA ARG A 3 -44.10 -12.62 101.55
C ARG A 3 -42.78 -11.96 102.02
N LEU A 4 -42.91 -10.77 102.61
CA LEU A 4 -42.22 -10.27 103.81
C LEU A 4 -40.68 -10.15 103.73
N PHE A 5 -39.99 -9.19 104.32
CA PHE A 5 -40.26 -8.09 105.26
C PHE A 5 -38.91 -7.36 105.34
N ARG A 6 -38.91 -6.02 105.43
CA ARG A 6 -38.44 -5.26 106.62
C ARG A 6 -36.94 -5.39 106.93
N PHE A 7 -36.20 -4.37 107.36
CA PHE A 7 -36.47 -3.05 107.94
C PHE A 7 -35.09 -2.34 107.94
N THR A 8 -34.99 -1.03 107.70
CA THR A 8 -34.84 0.02 108.73
C THR A 8 -33.85 -0.40 109.85
N SER A 9 -32.90 0.40 110.32
CA SER A 9 -32.99 1.78 110.83
C SER A 9 -31.58 2.03 111.38
N ALA A 10 -30.93 3.16 111.08
CA ALA A 10 -30.98 4.36 111.92
C ALA A 10 -29.97 4.34 113.09
N PHE A 11 -29.31 5.49 113.25
CA PHE A 11 -28.72 6.03 114.49
C PHE A 11 -27.33 5.50 114.90
N VAL A 12 -26.37 6.30 115.36
CA VAL A 12 -26.25 7.75 115.60
C VAL A 12 -24.79 7.98 116.10
N VAL A 13 -24.12 9.07 115.67
CA VAL A 13 -23.33 10.01 116.51
C VAL A 13 -22.10 9.40 117.23
N LEU A 14 -20.85 9.81 117.03
CA LEU A 14 -20.21 11.13 117.05
C LEU A 14 -18.87 10.95 116.29
N ALA A 15 -18.61 11.77 115.28
CA ALA A 15 -17.80 12.96 115.41
C ALA A 15 -16.28 12.70 115.57
N SER A 16 -15.58 13.20 114.56
CA SER A 16 -14.28 13.87 114.64
C SER A 16 -13.10 13.03 115.07
N VAL A 17 -12.28 12.61 114.10
CA VAL A 17 -11.06 13.35 113.74
C VAL A 17 -10.87 13.24 112.22
N GLN A 18 -10.90 14.38 111.52
CA GLN A 18 -10.34 14.49 110.18
C GLN A 18 -8.84 14.19 110.27
N LEU A 19 -8.40 13.14 109.60
CA LEU A 19 -7.25 13.13 108.70
C LEU A 19 -7.29 11.73 108.05
N PHE A 20 -7.37 11.65 106.72
CA PHE A 20 -6.83 10.61 105.84
C PHE A 20 -7.38 10.82 104.44
N ALA A 21 -6.47 10.91 103.48
CA ALA A 21 -6.60 11.77 102.30
C ALA A 21 -6.85 11.00 100.99
N LEU A 22 -7.68 9.95 101.00
CA LEU A 22 -7.95 9.15 99.80
C LEU A 22 -9.44 9.05 99.44
N HIS A 23 -9.77 9.33 98.19
CA HIS A 23 -11.09 9.26 97.55
C HIS A 23 -11.06 8.30 96.35
N PRO A 24 -12.18 7.59 96.04
CA PRO A 24 -12.28 6.84 94.78
C PRO A 24 -11.94 7.74 93.58
N GLY A 25 -11.07 7.25 92.70
CA GLY A 25 -10.46 8.02 91.62
C GLY A 25 -9.04 8.54 91.91
N ASP A 26 -8.54 8.41 93.14
CA ASP A 26 -7.17 8.79 93.46
C ASP A 26 -6.16 7.85 92.81
N GLN A 27 -5.14 8.44 92.19
CA GLN A 27 -4.04 7.73 91.54
C GLN A 27 -2.79 7.76 92.40
N PHE A 28 -2.09 6.63 92.46
CA PHE A 28 -0.76 6.57 93.03
C PHE A 28 0.12 5.58 92.28
N THR A 29 1.42 5.86 92.30
CA THR A 29 2.44 5.08 91.59
C THR A 29 3.27 4.25 92.57
N GLN A 30 3.39 2.95 92.31
CA GLN A 30 4.33 2.07 93.03
C GLN A 30 5.19 1.30 92.03
N GLY A 31 6.50 1.52 92.07
CA GLY A 31 7.40 1.01 91.03
C GLY A 31 7.03 1.60 89.66
N ASN A 32 6.97 0.75 88.65
CA ASN A 32 6.64 1.14 87.28
C ASN A 32 5.12 1.13 86.98
N LEU A 33 4.29 0.95 88.01
CA LEU A 33 2.84 0.79 87.87
C LEU A 33 2.08 1.95 88.51
N THR A 34 1.05 2.42 87.82
CA THR A 34 0.06 3.38 88.34
C THR A 34 -1.22 2.64 88.68
N TYR A 35 -1.71 2.89 89.89
CA TYR A 35 -2.92 2.29 90.42
C TYR A 35 -3.98 3.38 90.61
N LEU A 36 -5.22 3.04 90.27
CA LEU A 36 -6.41 3.83 90.57
C LEU A 36 -7.16 3.17 91.73
N TRP A 37 -7.46 3.96 92.75
CA TRP A 37 -8.31 3.53 93.86
C TRP A 37 -9.76 3.47 93.41
N GLU A 38 -10.39 2.31 93.57
CA GLU A 38 -11.82 2.12 93.39
C GLU A 38 -12.48 1.56 94.66
N ALA A 39 -13.74 1.92 94.86
CA ALA A 39 -14.54 1.41 95.98
C ALA A 39 -15.91 0.96 95.46
N GLU A 40 -16.16 -0.35 95.52
CA GLU A 40 -17.43 -0.95 95.10
C GLU A 40 -17.98 -1.81 96.24
N ASP A 41 -19.25 -1.62 96.59
CA ASP A 41 -20.01 -2.42 97.56
C ASP A 41 -19.26 -2.79 98.87
N SER A 42 -18.63 -1.80 99.50
CA SER A 42 -17.90 -1.90 100.78
C SER A 42 -16.53 -2.59 100.71
N ALA A 43 -16.01 -2.87 99.51
CA ALA A 43 -14.65 -3.35 99.28
C ALA A 43 -13.82 -2.28 98.55
N ASN A 44 -12.66 -1.95 99.10
CA ASN A 44 -11.68 -1.11 98.43
C ASN A 44 -10.75 -2.01 97.62
N TYR A 45 -10.51 -1.68 96.36
CA TYR A 45 -9.59 -2.41 95.50
C TYR A 45 -8.86 -1.46 94.55
N LEU A 46 -7.83 -1.99 93.89
CA LEU A 46 -7.01 -1.25 92.95
C LEU A 46 -7.20 -1.79 91.54
N VAL A 47 -7.20 -0.83 90.60
CA VAL A 47 -7.12 -1.08 89.17
C VAL A 47 -5.76 -0.63 88.70
N VAL A 48 -4.99 -1.49 88.03
CA VAL A 48 -3.78 -1.05 87.34
C VAL A 48 -4.21 -0.23 86.13
N VAL A 49 -3.82 1.03 86.02
CA VAL A 49 -4.28 1.93 84.94
C VAL A 49 -3.17 2.37 84.00
N ASP A 50 -1.91 2.23 84.40
CA ASP A 50 -0.76 2.54 83.55
C ASP A 50 0.48 1.75 83.99
N CYS A 51 1.35 1.48 83.03
CA CYS A 51 2.66 0.88 83.21
C CYS A 51 3.66 1.72 82.42
N GLU A 52 4.78 2.12 83.05
CA GLU A 52 5.81 2.89 82.34
C GLU A 52 6.25 2.11 81.09
N THR A 53 6.13 2.72 79.91
CA THR A 53 6.45 2.07 78.62
C THR A 53 7.91 1.66 78.48
N SER A 54 8.80 2.20 79.33
CA SER A 54 10.19 1.78 79.50
C SER A 54 10.36 0.48 80.30
N SER A 55 9.30 -0.09 80.88
CA SER A 55 9.35 -1.33 81.66
C SER A 55 9.79 -2.49 80.80
N SER A 56 10.90 -3.12 81.17
CA SER A 56 11.54 -4.20 80.40
C SER A 56 11.67 -5.49 81.20
N GLY A 57 11.54 -6.63 80.54
CA GLY A 57 11.73 -7.96 81.13
C GLY A 57 10.45 -8.50 81.79
N ASP A 58 10.62 -9.24 82.90
CA ASP A 58 9.50 -9.85 83.62
C ASP A 58 8.89 -8.87 84.61
N LEU A 59 7.57 -8.70 84.55
CA LEU A 59 6.80 -7.84 85.45
C LEU A 59 5.74 -8.67 86.17
N SER A 60 5.66 -8.51 87.49
CA SER A 60 4.64 -9.13 88.33
C SER A 60 3.81 -8.04 88.98
N VAL A 61 2.49 -8.06 88.74
CA VAL A 61 1.57 -7.16 89.43
C VAL A 61 1.38 -7.69 90.85
N PRO A 62 1.61 -6.89 91.91
CA PRO A 62 1.44 -7.35 93.28
C PRO A 62 -0.03 -7.61 93.59
N ALA A 63 -0.31 -8.62 94.41
CA ALA A 63 -1.69 -8.96 94.81
C ALA A 63 -2.39 -7.85 95.60
N SER A 64 -1.62 -7.01 96.30
CA SER A 64 -2.11 -5.82 97.00
C SER A 64 -1.02 -4.75 97.07
N VAL A 65 -1.41 -3.47 97.21
CA VAL A 65 -0.49 -2.36 97.45
C VAL A 65 -0.73 -1.76 98.83
N SER A 66 0.35 -1.60 99.59
CA SER A 66 0.34 -0.95 100.91
C SER A 66 0.29 0.57 100.74
N VAL A 67 -0.79 1.22 101.19
CA VAL A 67 -0.94 2.67 101.16
C VAL A 67 -0.83 3.24 102.56
N ASP A 68 0.18 4.08 102.81
CA ASP A 68 0.32 4.82 104.07
C ASP A 68 -0.59 6.04 104.03
N THR A 69 -1.53 6.06 104.96
CA THR A 69 -2.58 7.06 105.00
C THR A 69 -2.28 8.20 105.99
N GLY A 70 -1.11 8.14 106.66
CA GLY A 70 -0.58 9.18 107.56
C GLY A 70 -0.72 8.86 109.06
N SER A 71 -1.36 7.74 109.40
CA SER A 71 -1.52 7.22 110.77
C SER A 71 -1.59 5.67 110.84
N GLU A 72 -1.82 4.95 109.72
CA GLU A 72 -1.72 3.49 109.55
C GLU A 72 -1.41 3.15 108.06
N THR A 73 -0.86 1.97 107.80
CA THR A 73 -0.65 1.44 106.43
C THR A 73 -1.71 0.39 106.12
N ILE A 74 -2.43 0.52 105.00
CA ILE A 74 -3.52 -0.39 104.58
C ILE A 74 -3.11 -1.11 103.28
N ASP A 75 -3.19 -2.43 103.25
CA ASP A 75 -3.00 -3.24 102.03
C ASP A 75 -4.32 -3.38 101.27
N ILE A 76 -4.32 -2.96 100.00
CA ILE A 76 -5.52 -2.93 99.16
C ILE A 76 -5.34 -3.89 97.97
N PRO A 77 -6.26 -4.85 97.75
CA PRO A 77 -6.11 -5.87 96.72
C PRO A 77 -6.22 -5.30 95.30
N VAL A 78 -5.44 -5.84 94.37
CA VAL A 78 -5.58 -5.56 92.93
C VAL A 78 -6.56 -6.55 92.32
N LEU A 79 -7.73 -6.07 91.87
CA LEU A 79 -8.80 -6.93 91.34
C LEU A 79 -9.02 -6.78 89.83
N GLU A 80 -8.50 -5.71 89.22
CA GLU A 80 -8.68 -5.47 87.78
C GLU A 80 -7.41 -4.92 87.13
N ILE A 81 -7.23 -5.30 85.87
CA ILE A 81 -6.30 -4.61 84.98
C ILE A 81 -7.14 -3.66 84.12
N GLY A 82 -6.91 -2.39 84.33
CA GLY A 82 -7.66 -1.29 83.74
C GLY A 82 -7.43 -1.15 82.25
N SER A 83 -8.27 -0.33 81.64
CA SER A 83 -8.21 -0.08 80.21
C SER A 83 -6.87 0.56 79.85
N HIS A 84 -6.19 0.03 78.82
CA HIS A 84 -4.86 0.47 78.36
C HIS A 84 -3.68 0.28 79.32
N ALA A 85 -3.87 -0.40 80.46
CA ALA A 85 -2.87 -0.47 81.54
C ALA A 85 -1.48 -0.96 81.11
N PHE A 86 -1.42 -1.90 80.16
CA PHE A 86 -0.20 -2.43 79.56
C PHE A 86 -0.24 -2.28 78.04
N THR A 87 -0.77 -1.17 77.52
CA THR A 87 -0.73 -0.92 76.07
C THR A 87 0.68 -0.54 75.63
N ASP A 88 1.12 -1.02 74.47
CA ASP A 88 2.42 -0.70 73.86
C ASP A 88 3.67 -1.00 74.74
N CYS A 89 3.53 -1.86 75.74
CA CYS A 89 4.61 -2.28 76.65
C CYS A 89 5.52 -3.34 75.97
N ASN A 90 6.14 -2.94 74.85
CA ASN A 90 6.88 -3.81 73.94
C ASN A 90 8.17 -4.43 74.52
N LEU A 91 8.64 -3.92 75.65
CA LEU A 91 9.83 -4.44 76.33
C LEU A 91 9.49 -5.49 77.40
N LEU A 92 8.22 -5.66 77.76
CA LEU A 92 7.78 -6.69 78.71
C LEU A 92 7.76 -8.05 78.05
N THR A 93 8.47 -9.04 78.60
CA THR A 93 8.54 -10.41 78.06
C THR A 93 7.54 -11.35 78.72
N THR A 94 7.34 -11.20 80.02
CA THR A 94 6.39 -12.00 80.82
C THR A 94 5.60 -11.07 81.73
N LEU A 95 4.28 -11.25 81.76
CA LEU A 95 3.41 -10.58 82.74
C LEU A 95 2.76 -11.64 83.63
N THR A 96 2.95 -11.50 84.95
CA THR A 96 2.25 -12.34 85.94
C THR A 96 1.18 -11.50 86.64
N LEU A 97 -0.07 -11.93 86.51
CA LEU A 97 -1.22 -11.32 87.18
C LEU A 97 -1.52 -12.07 88.48
N PRO A 98 -1.79 -11.38 89.60
CA PRO A 98 -1.99 -12.03 90.88
C PRO A 98 -3.35 -12.71 90.96
N GLU A 99 -3.43 -13.78 91.75
CA GLU A 99 -4.70 -14.37 92.15
C GLU A 99 -5.56 -13.33 92.86
N GLY A 100 -6.82 -13.20 92.45
CA GLY A 100 -7.73 -12.12 92.84
C GLY A 100 -8.18 -11.26 91.67
N VAL A 101 -7.37 -11.12 90.61
CA VAL A 101 -7.78 -10.38 89.41
C VAL A 101 -8.96 -11.08 88.74
N LYS A 102 -10.06 -10.35 88.54
CA LYS A 102 -11.32 -10.84 87.97
C LYS A 102 -11.57 -10.36 86.54
N ARG A 103 -10.97 -9.25 86.13
CA ARG A 103 -11.25 -8.59 84.85
C ARG A 103 -9.98 -8.04 84.20
N LEU A 104 -9.84 -8.33 82.91
CA LEU A 104 -8.99 -7.59 81.98
C LEU A 104 -9.87 -6.66 81.15
N GLN A 105 -9.76 -5.37 81.36
CA GLN A 105 -10.59 -4.38 80.69
C GLN A 105 -10.17 -4.14 79.23
N HIS A 106 -10.91 -3.27 78.55
CA HIS A 106 -10.66 -2.85 77.17
C HIS A 106 -9.18 -2.49 76.91
N GLN A 107 -8.56 -3.17 75.94
CA GLN A 107 -7.16 -2.93 75.55
C GLN A 107 -6.15 -3.06 76.69
N ALA A 108 -6.45 -3.82 77.75
CA ALA A 108 -5.59 -3.98 78.92
C ALA A 108 -4.12 -4.31 78.58
N LEU A 109 -3.86 -5.10 77.53
CA LEU A 109 -2.51 -5.47 77.08
C LEU A 109 -2.30 -5.22 75.58
N ALA A 110 -3.07 -4.32 74.96
CA ALA A 110 -3.05 -4.15 73.50
C ALA A 110 -1.66 -3.72 72.98
N ASN A 111 -1.27 -4.25 71.82
CA ASN A 111 0.00 -3.98 71.12
C ASN A 111 1.27 -4.22 71.96
N SER A 112 1.18 -4.96 73.05
CA SER A 112 2.37 -5.37 73.83
C SER A 112 3.06 -6.55 73.18
N GLN A 113 3.81 -6.27 72.11
CA GLN A 113 4.46 -7.28 71.27
C GLN A 113 5.55 -8.05 72.00
N GLY A 114 6.13 -7.50 73.07
CA GLY A 114 7.15 -8.19 73.86
C GLY A 114 6.61 -9.42 74.60
N ILE A 115 5.31 -9.47 74.92
CA ILE A 115 4.74 -10.49 75.81
C ILE A 115 4.72 -11.84 75.09
N ILE A 116 5.57 -12.76 75.56
CA ILE A 116 5.69 -14.12 75.02
C ILE A 116 4.74 -15.07 75.76
N SER A 117 4.59 -14.86 77.07
CA SER A 117 3.77 -15.69 77.95
C SER A 117 3.06 -14.83 78.99
N ILE A 118 1.81 -15.18 79.26
CA ILE A 118 1.03 -14.60 80.35
C ILE A 118 0.44 -15.73 81.21
N VAL A 119 0.56 -15.59 82.52
CA VAL A 119 -0.14 -16.45 83.47
C VAL A 119 -1.41 -15.73 83.91
N LEU A 120 -2.55 -16.16 83.37
CA LEU A 120 -3.86 -15.67 83.78
C LEU A 120 -4.28 -16.34 85.10
N PRO A 121 -4.82 -15.58 86.08
CA PRO A 121 -5.16 -16.13 87.38
C PRO A 121 -6.44 -16.96 87.30
N SER A 122 -6.53 -17.96 88.18
CA SER A 122 -7.70 -18.84 88.26
C SER A 122 -8.99 -18.12 88.66
N SER A 123 -8.90 -16.89 89.18
CA SER A 123 -10.02 -16.02 89.54
C SER A 123 -10.60 -15.20 88.39
N LEU A 124 -10.01 -15.24 87.19
CA LEU A 124 -10.42 -14.38 86.07
C LEU A 124 -11.80 -14.79 85.53
N ILE A 125 -12.70 -13.83 85.42
CA ILE A 125 -14.09 -14.02 84.95
C ILE A 125 -14.31 -13.36 83.60
N HIS A 126 -13.64 -12.22 83.35
CA HIS A 126 -13.85 -11.39 82.17
C HIS A 126 -12.55 -11.05 81.45
N ILE A 127 -12.49 -11.38 80.15
CA ILE A 127 -11.55 -10.80 79.19
C ILE A 127 -12.37 -9.92 78.26
N GLU A 128 -12.18 -8.60 78.33
CA GLU A 128 -12.97 -7.64 77.55
C GLU A 128 -12.40 -7.39 76.14
N GLU A 129 -13.01 -6.45 75.43
CA GLU A 129 -12.67 -6.13 74.05
C GLU A 129 -11.18 -5.78 73.88
N ARG A 130 -10.54 -6.39 72.87
CA ARG A 130 -9.13 -6.14 72.50
C ARG A 130 -8.11 -6.35 73.64
N ALA A 131 -8.43 -7.09 74.70
CA ALA A 131 -7.55 -7.24 75.86
C ALA A 131 -6.11 -7.71 75.51
N PHE A 132 -5.94 -8.63 74.55
CA PHE A 132 -4.65 -9.11 74.02
C PHE A 132 -4.42 -8.74 72.55
N ASN A 133 -5.13 -7.73 72.04
CA ASN A 133 -5.04 -7.35 70.64
C ASN A 133 -3.59 -7.00 70.27
N GLY A 134 -3.03 -7.61 69.22
CA GLY A 134 -1.68 -7.29 68.75
C GLY A 134 -0.54 -7.81 69.63
N CYS A 135 -0.80 -8.70 70.58
CA CYS A 135 0.25 -9.43 71.32
C CYS A 135 0.89 -10.49 70.41
N THR A 136 1.69 -10.07 69.44
CA THR A 136 2.15 -10.92 68.32
C THR A 136 3.04 -12.08 68.75
N ASN A 137 3.81 -11.92 69.84
CA ASN A 137 4.72 -12.96 70.35
C ASN A 137 4.06 -13.89 71.38
N LEU A 138 2.79 -13.68 71.75
CA LEU A 138 2.09 -14.49 72.74
C LEU A 138 1.92 -15.93 72.20
N VAL A 139 2.62 -16.89 72.80
CA VAL A 139 2.66 -18.29 72.31
C VAL A 139 1.52 -19.14 72.88
N THR A 140 1.21 -18.94 74.15
CA THR A 140 0.15 -19.66 74.86
C THR A 140 -0.59 -18.71 75.82
N ALA A 141 -1.89 -18.92 75.95
CA ALA A 141 -2.72 -18.33 76.98
C ALA A 141 -3.63 -19.43 77.54
N THR A 142 -3.47 -19.77 78.82
CA THR A 142 -4.37 -20.73 79.47
C THR A 142 -5.58 -19.98 80.01
N LEU A 143 -6.73 -20.13 79.35
CA LEU A 143 -7.98 -19.55 79.82
C LEU A 143 -8.49 -20.32 81.05
N PRO A 144 -8.81 -19.66 82.17
CA PRO A 144 -9.27 -20.35 83.37
C PRO A 144 -10.71 -20.83 83.20
N THR A 145 -11.07 -21.92 83.90
CA THR A 145 -12.41 -22.52 83.85
C THR A 145 -13.49 -21.66 84.52
N THR A 146 -13.12 -20.56 85.16
CA THR A 146 -14.05 -19.54 85.69
C THR A 146 -14.42 -18.47 84.65
N LEU A 147 -13.76 -18.44 83.49
CA LEU A 147 -13.95 -17.42 82.47
C LEU A 147 -15.37 -17.52 81.89
N GLN A 148 -16.14 -16.45 82.00
CA GLN A 148 -17.52 -16.39 81.49
C GLN A 148 -17.61 -15.61 80.18
N THR A 149 -16.80 -14.55 80.03
CA THR A 149 -16.87 -13.68 78.86
C THR A 149 -15.52 -13.56 78.16
N LEU A 150 -15.55 -13.84 76.86
CA LEU A 150 -14.45 -13.58 75.93
C LEU A 150 -14.89 -12.49 74.95
N GLY A 151 -14.38 -11.27 75.13
CA GLY A 151 -14.82 -10.09 74.40
C GLY A 151 -14.42 -10.07 72.91
N PRO A 152 -15.04 -9.19 72.11
CA PRO A 152 -14.66 -8.96 70.71
C PRO A 152 -13.17 -8.68 70.54
N ARG A 153 -12.55 -9.28 69.53
CA ARG A 153 -11.11 -9.08 69.22
C ARG A 153 -10.15 -9.39 70.38
N ALA A 154 -10.58 -10.18 71.38
CA ALA A 154 -9.81 -10.43 72.60
C ALA A 154 -8.36 -10.87 72.33
N PHE A 155 -8.13 -11.79 71.39
CA PHE A 155 -6.82 -12.28 70.95
C PHE A 155 -6.52 -11.95 69.49
N TYR A 156 -7.10 -10.85 68.97
CA TYR A 156 -6.91 -10.45 67.58
C TYR A 156 -5.43 -10.18 67.29
N GLY A 157 -4.86 -10.85 66.29
CA GLY A 157 -3.48 -10.66 65.85
C GLY A 157 -2.44 -11.29 66.78
N CYS A 158 -2.81 -12.21 67.67
CA CYS A 158 -1.87 -13.03 68.42
C CYS A 158 -1.24 -14.09 67.49
N THR A 159 -0.37 -13.65 66.58
CA THR A 159 0.16 -14.46 65.47
C THR A 159 0.93 -15.70 65.91
N SER A 160 1.57 -15.67 67.08
CA SER A 160 2.31 -16.80 67.65
C SER A 160 1.47 -17.75 68.52
N LEU A 161 0.19 -17.44 68.77
CA LEU A 161 -0.67 -18.26 69.63
C LEU A 161 -0.84 -19.64 69.01
N SER A 162 -0.32 -20.67 69.67
CA SER A 162 -0.20 -22.02 69.11
C SER A 162 -1.33 -22.97 69.49
N SER A 163 -1.89 -22.77 70.69
CA SER A 163 -3.03 -23.53 71.18
C SER A 163 -3.94 -22.70 72.07
N ILE A 164 -5.23 -23.01 72.04
CA ILE A 164 -6.22 -22.43 72.93
C ILE A 164 -7.32 -23.44 73.25
N THR A 165 -7.72 -23.49 74.52
CA THR A 165 -8.90 -24.23 74.97
C THR A 165 -9.92 -23.21 75.47
N ILE A 166 -11.10 -23.19 74.85
CA ILE A 166 -12.21 -22.35 75.25
C ILE A 166 -13.08 -23.16 76.22
N PRO A 167 -13.14 -22.79 77.50
CA PRO A 167 -13.82 -23.57 78.52
C PRO A 167 -15.34 -23.52 78.33
N SER A 168 -16.03 -24.55 78.82
CA SER A 168 -17.50 -24.73 78.74
C SER A 168 -18.30 -23.61 79.42
N THR A 169 -17.67 -22.79 80.25
CA THR A 169 -18.29 -21.60 80.86
C THR A 169 -18.42 -20.40 79.93
N VAL A 170 -17.72 -20.40 78.78
CA VAL A 170 -17.83 -19.34 77.76
C VAL A 170 -18.97 -19.67 76.80
N THR A 171 -20.09 -18.95 76.93
CA THR A 171 -21.30 -19.20 76.11
C THR A 171 -21.26 -18.59 74.72
N GLU A 172 -20.35 -17.66 74.48
CA GLU A 172 -20.20 -16.93 73.21
C GLU A 172 -18.73 -16.69 72.90
N ILE A 173 -18.30 -17.14 71.72
CA ILE A 173 -17.01 -16.78 71.15
C ILE A 173 -17.26 -15.53 70.29
N SER A 174 -16.90 -14.36 70.81
CA SER A 174 -17.24 -13.07 70.18
C SER A 174 -16.62 -12.87 68.79
N GLU A 175 -17.12 -11.86 68.07
CA GLU A 175 -16.57 -11.44 66.77
C GLU A 175 -15.05 -11.23 66.82
N ASN A 176 -14.37 -11.70 65.78
CA ASN A 176 -12.92 -11.57 65.60
C ASN A 176 -12.04 -12.05 66.79
N ALA A 177 -12.58 -12.85 67.73
CA ALA A 177 -11.91 -13.17 68.99
C ALA A 177 -10.47 -13.70 68.81
N PHE A 178 -10.23 -14.53 67.80
CA PHE A 178 -8.93 -15.13 67.44
C PHE A 178 -8.56 -14.83 65.98
N TYR A 179 -8.98 -13.68 65.46
CA TYR A 179 -8.65 -13.26 64.10
C TYR A 179 -7.13 -13.18 63.91
N ASN A 180 -6.62 -13.76 62.83
CA ASN A 180 -5.20 -13.76 62.46
C ASN A 180 -4.27 -14.42 63.51
N CYS A 181 -4.77 -15.40 64.26
CA CYS A 181 -3.95 -16.30 65.08
C CYS A 181 -3.28 -17.36 64.20
N THR A 182 -2.34 -16.94 63.35
CA THR A 182 -1.78 -17.77 62.26
C THR A 182 -1.07 -19.04 62.71
N SER A 183 -0.51 -19.08 63.93
CA SER A 183 0.13 -20.26 64.49
C SER A 183 -0.81 -21.21 65.23
N LEU A 184 -2.12 -20.91 65.30
CA LEU A 184 -3.08 -21.68 66.08
C LEU A 184 -3.32 -23.05 65.43
N ALA A 185 -2.60 -24.05 65.90
CA ALA A 185 -2.65 -25.42 65.39
C ALA A 185 -3.65 -26.30 66.14
N SER A 186 -3.89 -26.00 67.42
CA SER A 186 -4.80 -26.77 68.28
C SER A 186 -5.86 -25.88 68.91
N LEU A 187 -7.11 -26.07 68.49
CA LEU A 187 -8.28 -25.40 69.04
C LEU A 187 -9.21 -26.45 69.66
N THR A 188 -9.54 -26.28 70.94
CA THR A 188 -10.60 -27.05 71.61
C THR A 188 -11.71 -26.11 72.06
N ILE A 189 -12.93 -26.34 71.58
CA ILE A 189 -14.14 -25.67 72.04
C ILE A 189 -14.90 -26.68 72.92
N GLU A 190 -14.92 -26.47 74.23
CA GLU A 190 -15.70 -27.32 75.13
C GLU A 190 -17.21 -27.08 74.94
N ASP A 191 -18.01 -28.06 75.37
CA ASP A 191 -19.47 -28.02 75.21
C ASP A 191 -20.10 -26.98 76.14
N GLY A 192 -20.46 -25.82 75.58
CA GLY A 192 -20.96 -24.66 76.34
C GLY A 192 -21.17 -23.41 75.49
N ALA A 193 -20.40 -23.24 74.41
CA ALA A 193 -20.57 -22.15 73.46
C ALA A 193 -21.82 -22.35 72.58
N ASN A 194 -22.76 -21.40 72.61
CA ASN A 194 -23.95 -21.43 71.76
C ASN A 194 -23.67 -20.84 70.36
N ASN A 195 -22.77 -19.86 70.29
CA ASN A 195 -22.49 -19.10 69.07
C ASN A 195 -20.99 -18.94 68.85
N ILE A 196 -20.56 -19.15 67.61
CA ILE A 196 -19.25 -18.74 67.12
C ILE A 196 -19.45 -17.45 66.32
N GLY A 197 -18.87 -16.36 66.77
CA GLY A 197 -19.03 -15.03 66.19
C GLY A 197 -18.44 -14.88 64.79
N GLU A 198 -18.79 -13.78 64.12
CA GLU A 198 -18.25 -13.45 62.81
C GLU A 198 -16.74 -13.30 62.86
N TYR A 199 -16.03 -13.86 61.87
CA TYR A 199 -14.57 -13.80 61.76
C TYR A 199 -13.80 -14.35 62.99
N ALA A 200 -14.43 -15.12 63.86
CA ALA A 200 -13.88 -15.52 65.16
C ALA A 200 -12.50 -16.20 65.04
N PHE A 201 -12.28 -17.05 64.03
CA PHE A 201 -11.03 -17.77 63.76
C PHE A 201 -10.51 -17.51 62.33
N PHE A 202 -10.80 -16.34 61.77
CA PHE A 202 -10.34 -15.99 60.44
C PHE A 202 -8.81 -16.04 60.33
N ASN A 203 -8.29 -16.61 59.24
CA ASN A 203 -6.86 -16.75 58.96
C ASN A 203 -6.06 -17.53 60.04
N CYS A 204 -6.68 -18.54 60.66
CA CYS A 204 -6.00 -19.52 61.51
C CYS A 204 -5.37 -20.63 60.65
N ILE A 205 -4.37 -20.27 59.85
CA ILE A 205 -3.80 -21.13 58.79
C ILE A 205 -3.18 -22.45 59.28
N ALA A 206 -2.78 -22.53 60.56
CA ALA A 206 -2.18 -23.73 61.15
C ALA A 206 -3.21 -24.75 61.66
N LEU A 207 -4.49 -24.41 61.73
CA LEU A 207 -5.54 -25.27 62.28
C LEU A 207 -5.81 -26.45 61.34
N THR A 208 -5.57 -27.69 61.80
CA THR A 208 -5.69 -28.90 60.95
C THR A 208 -6.99 -29.68 61.16
N ASP A 209 -7.50 -29.69 62.38
CA ASP A 209 -8.64 -30.51 62.79
C ASP A 209 -9.62 -29.63 63.59
N LEU A 210 -10.90 -29.70 63.22
CA LEU A 210 -11.95 -28.91 63.88
C LEU A 210 -13.18 -29.77 64.15
N THR A 211 -13.58 -29.80 65.41
CA THR A 211 -14.87 -30.35 65.84
C THR A 211 -15.72 -29.23 66.41
N ILE A 212 -16.86 -28.96 65.78
CA ILE A 212 -17.87 -28.04 66.32
C ILE A 212 -18.78 -28.85 67.27
N PRO A 213 -18.83 -28.53 68.58
CA PRO A 213 -19.63 -29.29 69.54
C PRO A 213 -21.13 -29.06 69.33
N GLY A 214 -21.96 -29.96 69.88
CA GLY A 214 -23.42 -29.92 69.68
C GLY A 214 -24.14 -28.77 70.38
N SER A 215 -23.50 -28.08 71.33
CA SER A 215 -24.03 -26.82 71.90
C SER A 215 -24.06 -25.65 70.93
N VAL A 216 -23.21 -25.65 69.88
CA VAL A 216 -23.14 -24.55 68.92
C VAL A 216 -24.34 -24.60 67.98
N GLN A 217 -25.19 -23.58 68.04
CA GLN A 217 -26.36 -23.41 67.18
C GLN A 217 -26.03 -22.63 65.90
N THR A 218 -25.16 -21.62 66.02
CA THR A 218 -24.82 -20.72 64.92
C THR A 218 -23.31 -20.61 64.72
N ILE A 219 -22.87 -20.83 63.48
CA ILE A 219 -21.52 -20.49 63.02
C ILE A 219 -21.61 -19.17 62.24
N GLY A 220 -20.95 -18.13 62.73
CA GLY A 220 -21.00 -16.79 62.16
C GLY A 220 -20.31 -16.66 60.80
N ARG A 221 -20.55 -15.52 60.15
CA ARG A 221 -19.94 -15.17 58.86
C ARG A 221 -18.42 -15.29 58.91
N SER A 222 -17.82 -15.97 57.95
CA SER A 222 -16.35 -16.10 57.81
C SER A 222 -15.64 -16.61 59.08
N ALA A 223 -16.34 -17.33 59.96
CA ALA A 223 -15.80 -17.75 61.25
C ALA A 223 -14.49 -18.55 61.11
N PHE A 224 -14.36 -19.39 60.07
CA PHE A 224 -13.16 -20.18 59.77
C PHE A 224 -12.66 -19.93 58.33
N TYR A 225 -12.88 -18.74 57.79
CA TYR A 225 -12.36 -18.34 56.48
C TYR A 225 -10.82 -18.26 56.51
N GLN A 226 -10.14 -18.69 55.44
CA GLN A 226 -8.67 -18.75 55.37
C GLN A 226 -8.00 -19.73 56.35
N CYS A 227 -8.71 -20.75 56.83
CA CYS A 227 -8.11 -21.83 57.62
C CYS A 227 -7.47 -22.89 56.71
N SER A 228 -6.38 -22.53 56.00
CA SER A 228 -5.78 -23.35 54.93
C SER A 228 -5.19 -24.69 55.37
N GLY A 229 -4.91 -24.84 56.67
CA GLY A 229 -4.47 -26.12 57.24
C GLY A 229 -5.60 -27.14 57.44
N LEU A 230 -6.86 -26.71 57.37
CA LEU A 230 -8.00 -27.48 57.86
C LEU A 230 -8.30 -28.68 56.95
N GLN A 231 -8.05 -29.88 57.46
CA GLN A 231 -8.19 -31.16 56.76
C GLN A 231 -9.44 -31.91 57.19
N THR A 232 -9.70 -31.94 58.51
CA THR A 232 -10.85 -32.63 59.08
C THR A 232 -11.84 -31.65 59.70
N LEU A 233 -13.10 -31.75 59.28
CA LEU A 233 -14.20 -30.94 59.78
C LEU A 233 -15.33 -31.84 60.26
N THR A 234 -15.63 -31.78 61.56
CA THR A 234 -16.76 -32.49 62.16
C THR A 234 -17.83 -31.49 62.62
N LEU A 235 -19.00 -31.55 61.99
CA LEU A 235 -20.18 -30.76 62.33
C LEU A 235 -21.18 -31.67 63.08
N ASN A 236 -21.32 -31.48 64.40
CA ASN A 236 -22.24 -32.28 65.20
C ASN A 236 -23.70 -31.80 65.05
N GLU A 237 -24.64 -32.67 65.42
CA GLU A 237 -26.05 -32.28 65.50
C GLU A 237 -26.25 -31.20 66.58
N GLY A 238 -27.12 -30.23 66.30
CA GLY A 238 -27.35 -29.03 67.12
C GLY A 238 -27.14 -27.73 66.35
N ILE A 239 -26.31 -27.77 65.31
CA ILE A 239 -26.06 -26.63 64.40
C ILE A 239 -27.31 -26.38 63.55
N GLU A 240 -27.89 -25.19 63.67
CA GLU A 240 -29.07 -24.77 62.91
C GLU A 240 -28.69 -23.95 61.66
N VAL A 241 -27.64 -23.12 61.78
CA VAL A 241 -27.19 -22.20 60.73
C VAL A 241 -25.67 -22.27 60.55
N ILE A 242 -25.24 -22.51 59.31
CA ILE A 242 -23.86 -22.34 58.87
C ILE A 242 -23.80 -21.03 58.08
N GLY A 243 -23.26 -19.99 58.70
CA GLY A 243 -23.29 -18.64 58.16
C GLY A 243 -22.46 -18.44 56.89
N PRO A 244 -22.61 -17.29 56.23
CA PRO A 244 -21.96 -17.05 54.95
C PRO A 244 -20.45 -17.14 55.04
N TRP A 245 -19.80 -17.77 54.07
CA TRP A 245 -18.33 -17.93 54.04
C TRP A 245 -17.73 -18.65 55.25
N ALA A 246 -18.53 -19.35 56.08
CA ALA A 246 -18.05 -19.95 57.34
C ALA A 246 -16.80 -20.83 57.15
N PHE A 247 -16.76 -21.62 56.07
CA PHE A 247 -15.63 -22.47 55.69
C PHE A 247 -15.16 -22.19 54.25
N GLY A 248 -15.46 -21.01 53.70
CA GLY A 248 -15.17 -20.70 52.30
C GLY A 248 -13.77 -20.12 52.09
N TYR A 249 -13.16 -20.39 50.92
CA TYR A 249 -11.88 -19.85 50.43
C TYR A 249 -10.64 -20.18 51.28
N HIS A 250 -9.64 -20.81 50.68
CA HIS A 250 -8.42 -21.27 51.36
C HIS A 250 -8.71 -22.21 52.54
N CYS A 251 -9.65 -23.14 52.36
CA CYS A 251 -9.90 -24.30 53.23
C CYS A 251 -9.73 -25.59 52.42
N ASP A 252 -8.75 -25.57 51.52
CA ASP A 252 -8.70 -26.44 50.34
C ASP A 252 -8.41 -27.92 50.67
N LEU A 253 -8.00 -28.21 51.91
CA LEU A 253 -7.67 -29.55 52.37
C LEU A 253 -8.88 -30.33 52.93
N ILE A 254 -10.05 -29.69 53.09
CA ILE A 254 -11.26 -30.37 53.57
C ILE A 254 -11.71 -31.37 52.51
N SER A 255 -11.61 -32.67 52.82
CA SER A 255 -11.89 -33.75 51.87
C SER A 255 -13.33 -34.28 51.90
N SER A 256 -14.02 -34.10 53.02
CA SER A 256 -15.37 -34.61 53.25
C SER A 256 -16.16 -33.66 54.15
N VAL A 257 -17.42 -33.41 53.79
CA VAL A 257 -18.37 -32.62 54.58
C VAL A 257 -19.69 -33.40 54.71
N THR A 258 -20.13 -33.59 55.95
CA THR A 258 -21.48 -34.09 56.25
C THR A 258 -22.27 -32.97 56.93
N ILE A 259 -23.28 -32.46 56.25
CA ILE A 259 -24.22 -31.47 56.80
C ILE A 259 -25.23 -32.20 57.71
N PRO A 260 -25.29 -31.88 59.02
CA PRO A 260 -26.17 -32.56 59.95
C PRO A 260 -27.65 -32.28 59.66
N SER A 261 -28.55 -33.12 60.17
CA SER A 261 -30.00 -33.02 59.91
C SER A 261 -30.66 -31.79 60.55
N THR A 262 -29.99 -31.23 61.54
CA THR A 262 -30.41 -30.03 62.29
C THR A 262 -30.19 -28.72 61.53
N VAL A 263 -29.32 -28.71 60.51
CA VAL A 263 -29.08 -27.51 59.69
C VAL A 263 -30.29 -27.22 58.83
N LYS A 264 -30.86 -26.01 58.97
CA LYS A 264 -32.00 -25.56 58.16
C LYS A 264 -31.58 -24.91 56.86
N ILE A 265 -30.53 -24.09 56.94
CA ILE A 265 -30.03 -23.31 55.82
C ILE A 265 -28.52 -23.48 55.76
N ILE A 266 -28.04 -23.90 54.59
CA ILE A 266 -26.63 -23.75 54.21
C ILE A 266 -26.55 -22.38 53.54
N ASP A 267 -25.99 -21.40 54.23
CA ASP A 267 -26.03 -20.00 53.79
C ASP A 267 -25.04 -19.73 52.63
N ASP A 268 -25.08 -18.52 52.10
CA ASP A 268 -24.34 -18.15 50.89
C ASP A 268 -22.83 -18.35 51.06
N TYR A 269 -22.16 -18.97 50.10
CA TYR A 269 -20.71 -19.25 50.13
C TYR A 269 -20.21 -20.10 51.31
N ALA A 270 -21.08 -20.76 52.08
CA ALA A 270 -20.70 -21.49 53.30
C ALA A 270 -19.51 -22.47 53.12
N PHE A 271 -19.44 -23.15 51.97
CA PHE A 271 -18.40 -24.12 51.60
C PHE A 271 -17.81 -23.81 50.20
N HIS A 272 -17.62 -22.53 49.89
CA HIS A 272 -17.08 -22.08 48.60
C HIS A 272 -15.59 -22.43 48.44
N ALA A 273 -15.21 -22.84 47.22
CA ALA A 273 -13.85 -23.10 46.76
C ALA A 273 -13.11 -24.18 47.57
N LEU A 274 -13.83 -25.22 47.99
CA LEU A 274 -13.20 -26.38 48.64
C LEU A 274 -12.65 -27.35 47.60
N GLU A 275 -11.44 -27.08 47.13
CA GLU A 275 -10.81 -27.89 46.08
C GLU A 275 -10.61 -29.35 46.52
N GLY A 276 -10.30 -29.63 47.79
CA GLY A 276 -10.16 -30.99 48.30
C GLY A 276 -11.47 -31.77 48.47
N LEU A 277 -12.63 -31.11 48.39
CA LEU A 277 -13.91 -31.73 48.75
C LEU A 277 -14.32 -32.78 47.71
N THR A 278 -14.23 -34.05 48.08
CA THR A 278 -14.61 -35.19 47.23
C THR A 278 -15.96 -35.78 47.62
N THR A 279 -16.25 -35.80 48.92
CA THR A 279 -17.46 -36.42 49.48
C THR A 279 -18.34 -35.38 50.15
N LEU A 280 -19.54 -35.17 49.63
CA LEU A 280 -20.55 -34.29 50.20
C LEU A 280 -21.79 -35.10 50.58
N THR A 281 -22.21 -35.02 51.85
CA THR A 281 -23.47 -35.59 52.32
C THR A 281 -24.36 -34.49 52.90
N ILE A 282 -25.52 -34.26 52.28
CA ILE A 282 -26.57 -33.36 52.80
C ILE A 282 -27.68 -34.22 53.38
N ARG A 283 -27.86 -34.22 54.70
CA ARG A 283 -28.88 -35.03 55.37
C ARG A 283 -30.29 -34.46 55.17
N TYR A 284 -31.29 -35.34 55.27
CA TYR A 284 -32.69 -34.95 55.27
C TYR A 284 -32.99 -34.05 56.48
N GLY A 285 -33.53 -32.85 56.24
CA GLY A 285 -33.77 -31.83 57.26
C GLY A 285 -33.37 -30.42 56.83
N VAL A 286 -32.47 -30.31 55.84
CA VAL A 286 -32.08 -29.05 55.18
C VAL A 286 -33.19 -28.56 54.28
N ASP A 287 -33.60 -27.30 54.44
CA ASP A 287 -34.73 -26.68 53.74
C ASP A 287 -34.27 -25.94 52.46
N ALA A 288 -33.08 -25.33 52.48
CA ALA A 288 -32.53 -24.58 51.36
C ALA A 288 -30.99 -24.65 51.29
N ILE A 289 -30.47 -24.60 50.06
CA ILE A 289 -29.05 -24.41 49.76
C ILE A 289 -28.89 -22.99 49.20
N GLY A 290 -28.10 -22.16 49.87
CA GLY A 290 -27.86 -20.76 49.51
C GLY A 290 -27.06 -20.58 48.22
N ASP A 291 -26.90 -19.33 47.83
CA ASP A 291 -26.15 -18.94 46.65
C ASP A 291 -24.66 -19.26 46.86
N PHE A 292 -23.99 -19.81 45.86
CA PHE A 292 -22.57 -20.17 45.89
C PHE A 292 -22.15 -21.16 46.99
N ALA A 293 -23.08 -21.82 47.68
CA ALA A 293 -22.82 -22.64 48.86
C ALA A 293 -21.68 -23.66 48.68
N PHE A 294 -21.60 -24.34 47.53
CA PHE A 294 -20.55 -25.28 47.13
C PHE A 294 -19.92 -24.90 45.78
N ASN A 295 -19.85 -23.60 45.48
CA ASN A 295 -19.28 -23.09 44.24
C ASN A 295 -17.77 -23.38 44.17
N SER A 296 -17.28 -23.80 43.00
CA SER A 296 -15.88 -24.12 42.74
C SER A 296 -15.34 -25.24 43.64
N CYS A 297 -16.14 -26.28 43.86
CA CYS A 297 -15.73 -27.53 44.50
C CYS A 297 -15.55 -28.63 43.44
N PRO A 298 -14.48 -28.58 42.61
CA PRO A 298 -14.36 -29.36 41.38
C PRO A 298 -14.36 -30.86 41.59
N ASN A 299 -13.88 -31.34 42.74
CA ASN A 299 -13.61 -32.75 43.00
C ASN A 299 -14.80 -33.50 43.62
N ILE A 300 -15.95 -32.85 43.84
CA ILE A 300 -17.17 -33.52 44.32
C ILE A 300 -17.57 -34.61 43.32
N GLN A 301 -17.66 -35.86 43.78
CA GLN A 301 -17.91 -37.01 42.90
C GLN A 301 -19.39 -37.27 42.62
N SER A 302 -20.27 -36.95 43.57
CA SER A 302 -21.72 -37.11 43.43
C SER A 302 -22.46 -36.02 44.19
N ILE A 303 -23.57 -35.55 43.62
CA ILE A 303 -24.44 -34.54 44.24
C ILE A 303 -25.80 -35.17 44.49
N THR A 304 -26.15 -35.32 45.77
CA THR A 304 -27.47 -35.79 46.21
C THR A 304 -28.16 -34.71 47.02
N VAL A 305 -29.21 -34.13 46.45
CA VAL A 305 -30.04 -33.12 47.12
C VAL A 305 -31.27 -33.83 47.72
N PRO A 306 -31.42 -33.87 49.06
CA PRO A 306 -32.51 -34.60 49.70
C PRO A 306 -33.86 -33.93 49.45
N GLY A 307 -34.94 -34.71 49.57
CA GLY A 307 -36.31 -34.24 49.31
C GLY A 307 -36.85 -33.19 50.30
N SER A 308 -36.12 -32.83 51.36
CA SER A 308 -36.45 -31.69 52.23
C SER A 308 -36.09 -30.34 51.61
N VAL A 309 -35.12 -30.31 50.67
CA VAL A 309 -34.65 -29.06 50.06
C VAL A 309 -35.69 -28.54 49.06
N VAL A 310 -36.12 -27.30 49.25
CA VAL A 310 -37.13 -26.63 48.40
C VAL A 310 -36.47 -25.81 47.29
N SER A 311 -35.31 -25.20 47.57
CA SER A 311 -34.60 -24.33 46.63
C SER A 311 -33.09 -24.57 46.64
N ILE A 312 -32.51 -24.52 45.44
CA ILE A 312 -31.07 -24.52 45.20
C ILE A 312 -30.69 -23.15 44.68
N GLY A 313 -29.80 -22.44 45.38
CA GLY A 313 -29.37 -21.08 45.07
C GLY A 313 -28.57 -20.94 43.78
N ARG A 314 -28.34 -19.68 43.38
CA ARG A 314 -27.48 -19.30 42.26
C ARG A 314 -26.08 -19.89 42.46
N ARG A 315 -25.55 -20.56 41.43
CA ARG A 315 -24.19 -21.13 41.43
C ARG A 315 -23.89 -22.07 42.61
N ALA A 316 -24.91 -22.65 43.25
CA ALA A 316 -24.73 -23.47 44.44
C ALA A 316 -23.74 -24.64 44.24
N PHE A 317 -23.70 -25.24 43.05
CA PHE A 317 -22.78 -26.32 42.64
C PHE A 317 -22.05 -25.97 41.32
N TYR A 318 -21.80 -24.67 41.09
CA TYR A 318 -21.06 -24.20 39.92
C TYR A 318 -19.64 -24.80 39.91
N GLN A 319 -19.19 -25.27 38.75
CA GLN A 319 -17.86 -25.90 38.58
C GLN A 319 -17.62 -27.16 39.44
N CYS A 320 -18.67 -27.89 39.82
CA CYS A 320 -18.52 -29.25 40.37
C CYS A 320 -18.24 -30.26 39.25
N SER A 321 -17.10 -30.11 38.57
CA SER A 321 -16.80 -30.77 37.29
C SER A 321 -16.63 -32.28 37.36
N SER A 322 -16.23 -32.84 38.51
CA SER A 322 -16.06 -34.28 38.69
C SER A 322 -17.34 -35.03 39.07
N ALA A 323 -18.47 -34.33 39.24
CA ALA A 323 -19.72 -34.95 39.64
C ALA A 323 -20.29 -35.80 38.50
N THR A 324 -20.28 -37.13 38.65
CA THR A 324 -20.80 -38.06 37.63
C THR A 324 -22.31 -38.28 37.75
N SER A 325 -22.85 -38.08 38.95
CA SER A 325 -24.27 -38.29 39.25
C SER A 325 -24.89 -37.09 39.96
N LEU A 326 -26.11 -36.76 39.54
CA LEU A 326 -26.96 -35.75 40.15
C LEU A 326 -28.31 -36.39 40.50
N THR A 327 -28.65 -36.39 41.79
CA THR A 327 -29.96 -36.83 42.28
C THR A 327 -30.69 -35.66 42.95
N LEU A 328 -31.85 -35.29 42.42
CA LEU A 328 -32.71 -34.23 42.96
C LEU A 328 -33.94 -34.84 43.64
N GLY A 329 -34.13 -34.55 44.92
CA GLY A 329 -35.31 -34.98 45.66
C GLY A 329 -36.61 -34.29 45.21
N ASN A 330 -37.75 -34.96 45.42
CA ASN A 330 -39.09 -34.47 45.03
C ASN A 330 -39.58 -33.22 45.80
N GLY A 331 -38.77 -32.63 46.66
CA GLY A 331 -39.06 -31.35 47.32
C GLY A 331 -38.61 -30.13 46.51
N VAL A 332 -37.64 -30.31 45.60
CA VAL A 332 -37.00 -29.21 44.87
C VAL A 332 -38.01 -28.56 43.92
N LYS A 333 -38.24 -27.26 44.11
CA LYS A 333 -39.12 -26.43 43.28
C LYS A 333 -38.36 -25.50 42.34
N THR A 334 -37.24 -24.96 42.80
CA THR A 334 -36.45 -23.95 42.09
C THR A 334 -34.99 -24.36 42.01
N ILE A 335 -34.43 -24.31 40.81
CA ILE A 335 -33.00 -24.45 40.54
C ILE A 335 -32.48 -23.09 40.06
N GLY A 336 -31.58 -22.50 40.84
CA GLY A 336 -31.07 -21.15 40.62
C GLY A 336 -30.15 -20.99 39.40
N ILE A 337 -29.86 -19.72 39.09
CA ILE A 337 -29.01 -19.34 37.95
C ILE A 337 -27.66 -20.04 38.06
N GLU A 338 -27.21 -20.70 37.00
CA GLU A 338 -25.89 -21.36 36.94
C GLU A 338 -25.66 -22.42 38.05
N ALA A 339 -26.71 -22.94 38.68
CA ALA A 339 -26.62 -23.81 39.86
C ALA A 339 -25.72 -25.04 39.65
N PHE A 340 -25.75 -25.66 38.47
CA PHE A 340 -24.93 -26.82 38.08
C PHE A 340 -24.09 -26.57 36.83
N MET A 341 -23.83 -25.30 36.49
CA MET A 341 -23.06 -24.95 35.30
C MET A 341 -21.65 -25.53 35.39
N ASN A 342 -21.15 -26.06 34.26
CA ASN A 342 -19.90 -26.80 34.14
C ASN A 342 -19.84 -28.10 34.98
N GLY A 343 -20.98 -28.75 35.20
CA GLY A 343 -21.04 -30.14 35.68
C GLY A 343 -20.66 -31.13 34.58
N VAL A 344 -19.43 -31.03 34.08
CA VAL A 344 -18.94 -31.67 32.83
C VAL A 344 -19.21 -33.17 32.79
N MET A 345 -19.11 -33.87 33.93
CA MET A 345 -19.24 -35.33 34.04
C MET A 345 -20.68 -35.82 34.33
N ILE A 346 -21.66 -34.93 34.50
CA ILE A 346 -23.05 -35.33 34.80
C ILE A 346 -23.66 -36.00 33.56
N GLU A 347 -23.95 -37.29 33.65
CA GLU A 347 -24.45 -38.07 32.50
C GLU A 347 -25.97 -37.99 32.31
N THR A 348 -26.72 -37.79 33.40
CA THR A 348 -28.19 -37.79 33.41
C THR A 348 -28.74 -36.63 34.22
N ILE A 349 -29.66 -35.85 33.62
CA ILE A 349 -30.38 -34.77 34.28
C ILE A 349 -31.87 -35.15 34.36
N ASN A 350 -32.31 -35.57 35.54
CA ASN A 350 -33.72 -35.92 35.79
C ASN A 350 -34.36 -34.88 36.72
N LEU A 351 -35.18 -33.99 36.15
CA LEU A 351 -35.90 -32.99 36.92
C LEU A 351 -37.20 -33.60 37.48
N PRO A 352 -37.35 -33.71 38.82
CA PRO A 352 -38.58 -34.22 39.40
C PRO A 352 -39.77 -33.31 39.08
N ASN A 353 -40.97 -33.87 39.02
CA ASN A 353 -42.20 -33.13 38.70
C ASN A 353 -42.55 -32.00 39.71
N SER A 354 -41.82 -31.89 40.82
CA SER A 354 -41.91 -30.76 41.75
C SER A 354 -41.23 -29.49 41.21
N VAL A 355 -40.28 -29.62 40.28
CA VAL A 355 -39.52 -28.49 39.72
C VAL A 355 -40.42 -27.63 38.86
N GLN A 356 -40.59 -26.38 39.26
CA GLN A 356 -41.41 -25.37 38.57
C GLN A 356 -40.54 -24.40 37.77
N THR A 357 -39.30 -24.19 38.21
CA THR A 357 -38.40 -23.20 37.65
C THR A 357 -36.98 -23.77 37.52
N VAL A 358 -36.44 -23.67 36.30
CA VAL A 358 -35.02 -23.85 35.99
C VAL A 358 -34.54 -22.51 35.47
N GLU A 359 -33.74 -21.81 36.27
CA GLU A 359 -33.24 -20.49 35.93
C GLU A 359 -32.13 -20.54 34.85
N SER A 360 -31.74 -19.37 34.34
CA SER A 360 -30.77 -19.25 33.25
C SER A 360 -29.46 -19.96 33.56
N ARG A 361 -28.88 -20.63 32.55
CA ARG A 361 -27.63 -21.40 32.62
C ARG A 361 -27.57 -22.49 33.68
N ALA A 362 -28.69 -22.90 34.29
CA ALA A 362 -28.69 -23.84 35.41
C ALA A 362 -27.89 -25.13 35.14
N PHE A 363 -27.93 -25.66 33.91
CA PHE A 363 -27.19 -26.85 33.47
C PHE A 363 -26.28 -26.58 32.25
N SER A 364 -25.89 -25.32 32.02
CA SER A 364 -24.98 -24.99 30.90
C SER A 364 -23.63 -25.68 31.09
N GLY A 365 -23.09 -26.27 30.02
CA GLY A 365 -21.80 -26.96 30.05
C GLY A 365 -21.82 -28.35 30.72
N CYS A 366 -23.00 -28.94 30.97
CA CYS A 366 -23.13 -30.36 31.33
C CYS A 366 -22.88 -31.25 30.10
N SER A 367 -21.67 -31.21 29.56
CA SER A 367 -21.35 -31.74 28.23
C SER A 367 -21.49 -33.26 28.10
N SER A 368 -21.39 -34.02 29.20
CA SER A 368 -21.60 -35.47 29.21
C SER A 368 -23.07 -35.89 29.35
N ALA A 369 -24.00 -34.94 29.52
CA ALA A 369 -25.41 -35.24 29.68
C ALA A 369 -25.94 -35.88 28.38
N SER A 370 -26.29 -37.16 28.46
CA SER A 370 -26.84 -37.95 27.35
C SER A 370 -28.35 -38.19 27.53
N SER A 371 -28.87 -37.99 28.74
CA SER A 371 -30.29 -38.15 29.08
C SER A 371 -30.81 -36.93 29.83
N LEU A 372 -31.92 -36.38 29.33
CA LEU A 372 -32.62 -35.24 29.92
C LEU A 372 -34.12 -35.54 30.09
N SER A 373 -34.60 -35.48 31.34
CA SER A 373 -36.02 -35.55 31.66
C SER A 373 -36.48 -34.23 32.30
N LEU A 374 -37.41 -33.55 31.62
CA LEU A 374 -37.93 -32.25 32.05
C LEU A 374 -39.22 -32.39 32.86
N SER A 375 -39.39 -31.55 33.88
CA SER A 375 -40.60 -31.52 34.71
C SER A 375 -41.82 -31.06 33.91
N SER A 376 -42.95 -31.75 34.12
CA SER A 376 -44.25 -31.39 33.53
C SER A 376 -44.82 -30.04 34.01
N GLN A 377 -44.27 -29.46 35.09
CA GLN A 377 -44.71 -28.19 35.64
C GLN A 377 -44.04 -26.97 35.00
N LEU A 378 -43.00 -27.16 34.18
CA LEU A 378 -42.30 -26.06 33.51
C LEU A 378 -43.23 -25.30 32.56
N ARG A 379 -43.09 -23.97 32.57
CA ARG A 379 -43.77 -23.05 31.63
C ARG A 379 -42.79 -22.38 30.67
N VAL A 380 -41.58 -22.11 31.13
CA VAL A 380 -40.52 -21.43 30.37
C VAL A 380 -39.22 -22.19 30.59
N LEU A 381 -38.48 -22.43 29.51
CA LEU A 381 -37.07 -22.79 29.60
C LEU A 381 -36.24 -21.51 29.44
N LYS A 382 -35.53 -21.14 30.50
CA LYS A 382 -34.79 -19.88 30.59
C LYS A 382 -33.54 -19.87 29.71
N ASP A 383 -32.95 -18.68 29.54
CA ASP A 383 -31.78 -18.49 28.67
C ASP A 383 -30.65 -19.47 29.03
N GLU A 384 -30.08 -20.11 28.01
CA GLU A 384 -28.88 -20.99 28.14
C GLU A 384 -29.06 -22.17 29.11
N ALA A 385 -30.29 -22.54 29.50
CA ALA A 385 -30.55 -23.53 30.55
C ALA A 385 -29.82 -24.87 30.34
N PHE A 386 -29.68 -25.33 29.09
CA PHE A 386 -28.99 -26.56 28.69
C PHE A 386 -27.99 -26.31 27.54
N GLU A 387 -27.39 -25.12 27.49
CA GLU A 387 -26.35 -24.81 26.51
C GLU A 387 -25.16 -25.78 26.65
N ASN A 388 -24.56 -26.21 25.54
CA ASN A 388 -23.39 -27.08 25.47
C ASN A 388 -23.56 -28.44 26.18
N CYS A 389 -24.80 -28.94 26.32
CA CYS A 389 -25.09 -30.33 26.68
C CYS A 389 -24.85 -31.24 25.46
N SER A 390 -23.59 -31.31 25.01
CA SER A 390 -23.18 -31.80 23.70
C SER A 390 -23.54 -33.25 23.40
N GLN A 391 -23.79 -34.09 24.41
CA GLN A 391 -24.12 -35.52 24.24
C GLN A 391 -25.63 -35.83 24.23
N LEU A 392 -26.49 -34.81 24.34
CA LEU A 392 -27.94 -35.01 24.24
C LEU A 392 -28.31 -35.42 22.81
N THR A 393 -28.95 -36.58 22.65
CA THR A 393 -29.40 -37.08 21.35
C THR A 393 -30.87 -36.78 21.06
N THR A 394 -31.69 -36.72 22.11
CA THR A 394 -33.13 -36.44 21.99
C THR A 394 -33.59 -35.51 23.11
N VAL A 395 -34.51 -34.61 22.79
CA VAL A 395 -35.15 -33.72 23.78
C VAL A 395 -36.66 -33.71 23.54
N SER A 396 -37.43 -33.93 24.60
CA SER A 396 -38.89 -33.80 24.59
C SER A 396 -39.32 -32.64 25.48
N ILE A 397 -39.81 -31.56 24.87
CA ILE A 397 -40.24 -30.37 25.59
C ILE A 397 -41.67 -30.59 26.14
N PRO A 398 -41.90 -30.41 27.47
CA PRO A 398 -43.19 -30.71 28.09
C PRO A 398 -44.36 -29.89 27.53
N SER A 399 -45.57 -30.47 27.53
CA SER A 399 -46.79 -29.85 26.98
C SER A 399 -47.22 -28.53 27.65
N GLY A 400 -46.71 -28.22 28.85
CA GLY A 400 -46.96 -26.95 29.54
C GLY A 400 -46.07 -25.79 29.09
N VAL A 401 -44.99 -26.05 28.35
CA VAL A 401 -43.99 -25.03 27.98
C VAL A 401 -44.53 -24.14 26.87
N ILE A 402 -44.55 -22.83 27.12
CA ILE A 402 -45.02 -21.80 26.19
C ILE A 402 -43.89 -21.01 25.54
N GLU A 403 -42.68 -21.06 26.11
CA GLU A 403 -41.53 -20.26 25.70
C GLU A 403 -40.22 -21.04 25.88
N LEU A 404 -39.40 -21.07 24.82
CA LEU A 404 -37.98 -21.38 24.88
C LEU A 404 -37.21 -20.07 24.77
N GLN A 405 -36.46 -19.69 25.80
CA GLN A 405 -35.63 -18.49 25.77
C GLN A 405 -34.33 -18.72 24.99
N SER A 406 -33.51 -17.68 24.86
CA SER A 406 -32.38 -17.69 23.93
C SER A 406 -31.33 -18.71 24.35
N GLN A 407 -30.70 -19.36 23.37
CA GLN A 407 -29.61 -20.32 23.56
C GLN A 407 -29.94 -21.55 24.44
N ALA A 408 -31.22 -21.83 24.74
CA ALA A 408 -31.60 -22.88 25.68
C ALA A 408 -31.00 -24.27 25.37
N PHE A 409 -30.78 -24.59 24.10
CA PHE A 409 -30.13 -25.82 23.60
C PHE A 409 -29.05 -25.51 22.55
N ARG A 410 -28.35 -24.38 22.69
CA ARG A 410 -27.21 -24.03 21.83
C ARG A 410 -26.07 -25.01 22.04
N GLY A 411 -25.43 -25.47 20.97
CA GLY A 411 -24.25 -26.35 21.03
C GLY A 411 -24.54 -27.77 21.52
N CYS A 412 -25.80 -28.23 21.48
CA CYS A 412 -26.17 -29.63 21.71
C CYS A 412 -25.87 -30.43 20.43
N THR A 413 -24.58 -30.58 20.09
CA THR A 413 -24.12 -31.05 18.78
C THR A 413 -24.57 -32.47 18.43
N SER A 414 -24.84 -33.33 19.41
CA SER A 414 -25.33 -34.70 19.18
C SER A 414 -26.85 -34.80 19.01
N LEU A 415 -27.59 -33.68 19.05
CA LEU A 415 -29.04 -33.67 19.06
C LEU A 415 -29.62 -34.04 17.68
N GLU A 416 -30.21 -35.22 17.58
CA GLU A 416 -30.80 -35.76 16.35
C GLU A 416 -32.27 -35.39 16.21
N THR A 417 -33.01 -35.39 17.32
CA THR A 417 -34.47 -35.12 17.32
C THR A 417 -34.92 -34.24 18.48
N VAL A 418 -35.87 -33.35 18.19
CA VAL A 418 -36.52 -32.50 19.19
C VAL A 418 -38.05 -32.57 19.02
N SER A 419 -38.75 -32.88 20.10
CA SER A 419 -40.21 -32.83 20.16
C SER A 419 -40.67 -31.52 20.80
N LEU A 420 -41.29 -30.64 20.01
CA LEU A 420 -41.84 -29.35 20.45
C LEU A 420 -43.36 -29.47 20.70
N PRO A 421 -43.90 -28.91 21.80
CA PRO A 421 -45.32 -28.99 22.11
C PRO A 421 -46.13 -27.94 21.34
N ASN A 422 -47.40 -28.25 21.09
CA ASN A 422 -48.35 -27.32 20.43
C ASN A 422 -48.63 -26.05 21.25
N SER A 423 -48.31 -26.02 22.55
CA SER A 423 -48.46 -24.86 23.43
C SER A 423 -47.35 -23.83 23.26
N LEU A 424 -46.25 -24.16 22.58
CA LEU A 424 -45.11 -23.28 22.37
C LEU A 424 -45.50 -22.11 21.46
N GLN A 425 -45.26 -20.88 21.96
CA GLN A 425 -45.59 -19.63 21.29
C GLN A 425 -44.36 -18.85 20.87
N THR A 426 -43.24 -19.00 21.59
CA THR A 426 -42.03 -18.21 21.37
C THR A 426 -40.78 -19.08 21.44
N MET A 427 -39.90 -18.89 20.46
CA MET A 427 -38.54 -19.43 20.44
C MET A 427 -37.56 -18.26 20.37
N GLY A 428 -36.66 -18.19 21.34
CA GLY A 428 -35.63 -17.16 21.46
C GLY A 428 -34.52 -17.32 20.43
N SER A 429 -33.60 -16.35 20.43
CA SER A 429 -32.46 -16.34 19.51
C SER A 429 -31.48 -17.47 19.86
N TYR A 430 -30.78 -18.02 18.87
CA TYR A 430 -29.76 -19.07 19.05
C TYR A 430 -30.23 -20.37 19.73
N VAL A 431 -31.55 -20.59 19.89
CA VAL A 431 -32.09 -21.67 20.72
C VAL A 431 -31.57 -23.07 20.37
N PHE A 432 -31.35 -23.36 19.09
CA PHE A 432 -30.78 -24.61 18.58
C PHE A 432 -29.51 -24.37 17.72
N TYR A 433 -28.83 -23.24 17.95
CA TYR A 433 -27.61 -22.88 17.22
C TYR A 433 -26.55 -23.99 17.33
N GLY A 434 -25.99 -24.43 16.21
CA GLY A 434 -24.91 -25.42 16.16
C GLY A 434 -25.34 -26.85 16.45
N ASN A 435 -26.64 -27.16 16.41
CA ASN A 435 -27.14 -28.54 16.54
C ASN A 435 -26.99 -29.26 15.19
N SER A 436 -25.74 -29.65 14.89
CA SER A 436 -25.30 -30.11 13.57
C SER A 436 -25.87 -31.45 13.13
N LEU A 437 -26.38 -32.29 14.04
CA LEU A 437 -27.03 -33.57 13.73
C LEU A 437 -28.57 -33.50 13.67
N LEU A 438 -29.18 -32.32 13.87
CA LEU A 438 -30.63 -32.19 13.83
C LEU A 438 -31.14 -32.31 12.38
N GLU A 439 -31.74 -33.45 12.03
CA GLU A 439 -32.16 -33.73 10.65
C GLU A 439 -33.51 -33.10 10.28
N THR A 440 -34.45 -33.07 11.22
CA THR A 440 -35.81 -32.56 11.02
C THR A 440 -36.32 -31.81 12.24
N ILE A 441 -37.10 -30.77 12.00
CA ILE A 441 -37.82 -30.05 13.06
C ILE A 441 -39.24 -29.73 12.61
N SER A 442 -40.21 -30.05 13.46
CA SER A 442 -41.62 -29.69 13.26
C SER A 442 -41.94 -28.46 14.09
N LEU A 443 -41.96 -27.29 13.45
CA LEU A 443 -42.32 -26.04 14.13
C LEU A 443 -43.82 -26.05 14.50
N PRO A 444 -44.19 -25.76 15.77
CA PRO A 444 -45.56 -25.91 16.23
C PRO A 444 -46.50 -24.85 15.63
N PRO A 445 -47.79 -25.17 15.43
CA PRO A 445 -48.74 -24.30 14.71
C PRO A 445 -49.07 -23.00 15.45
N ASN A 446 -48.84 -22.94 16.77
CA ASN A 446 -49.09 -21.74 17.57
C ASN A 446 -47.86 -20.85 17.75
N LEU A 447 -46.73 -21.17 17.10
CA LEU A 447 -45.49 -20.41 17.19
C LEU A 447 -45.67 -19.02 16.57
N ARG A 448 -45.52 -17.97 17.37
CA ARG A 448 -45.69 -16.57 16.94
C ARG A 448 -44.37 -15.86 16.66
N SER A 449 -43.30 -16.29 17.32
CA SER A 449 -41.99 -15.65 17.25
C SER A 449 -40.90 -16.70 17.10
N LEU A 450 -40.04 -16.50 16.10
CA LEU A 450 -38.84 -17.28 15.85
C LEU A 450 -37.63 -16.34 15.89
N GLY A 451 -36.80 -16.48 16.93
CA GLY A 451 -35.68 -15.60 17.19
C GLY A 451 -34.55 -15.69 16.16
N HIS A 452 -33.66 -14.70 16.19
CA HIS A 452 -32.49 -14.63 15.31
C HIS A 452 -31.56 -15.83 15.54
N TYR A 453 -30.91 -16.33 14.49
CA TYR A 453 -29.94 -17.43 14.58
C TYR A 453 -30.47 -18.75 15.18
N ALA A 454 -31.81 -18.95 15.26
CA ALA A 454 -32.40 -20.04 16.03
C ALA A 454 -31.91 -21.44 15.61
N PHE A 455 -31.62 -21.64 14.33
CA PHE A 455 -31.18 -22.90 13.72
C PHE A 455 -29.89 -22.74 12.91
N THR A 456 -29.12 -21.67 13.12
CA THR A 456 -27.85 -21.47 12.40
C THR A 456 -26.92 -22.66 12.63
N ALA A 457 -26.24 -23.10 11.58
CA ALA A 457 -25.32 -24.24 11.59
C ALA A 457 -25.98 -25.58 12.01
N CYS A 458 -27.29 -25.73 11.82
CA CYS A 458 -27.96 -27.04 11.81
C CYS A 458 -27.67 -27.76 10.48
N THR A 459 -26.41 -28.15 10.27
CA THR A 459 -25.87 -28.61 8.98
C THR A 459 -26.55 -29.85 8.40
N SER A 460 -27.19 -30.67 9.23
CA SER A 460 -27.95 -31.87 8.80
C SER A 460 -29.43 -31.61 8.54
N LEU A 461 -29.94 -30.40 8.82
CA LEU A 461 -31.36 -30.09 8.68
C LEU A 461 -31.79 -30.16 7.21
N GLN A 462 -32.74 -31.03 6.87
CA GLN A 462 -33.08 -31.33 5.47
C GLN A 462 -34.28 -30.55 4.94
N SER A 463 -35.24 -30.23 5.82
CA SER A 463 -36.43 -29.47 5.45
C SER A 463 -37.00 -28.70 6.63
N VAL A 464 -37.69 -27.59 6.35
CA VAL A 464 -38.42 -26.84 7.35
C VAL A 464 -39.72 -26.27 6.78
N VAL A 465 -40.78 -26.33 7.61
CA VAL A 465 -42.06 -25.68 7.34
C VAL A 465 -42.24 -24.56 8.37
N ILE A 466 -42.22 -23.31 7.91
CA ILE A 466 -42.44 -22.14 8.76
C ILE A 466 -43.95 -21.88 8.82
N PRO A 467 -44.58 -21.94 10.02
CA PRO A 467 -46.03 -21.84 10.15
C PRO A 467 -46.54 -20.42 9.92
N SER A 468 -47.80 -20.30 9.48
CA SER A 468 -48.45 -19.02 9.16
C SER A 468 -48.54 -18.03 10.32
N THR A 469 -48.37 -18.52 11.55
CA THR A 469 -48.40 -17.75 12.79
C THR A 469 -47.10 -16.97 13.06
N VAL A 470 -45.99 -17.32 12.40
CA VAL A 470 -44.71 -16.59 12.46
C VAL A 470 -44.76 -15.43 11.47
N LEU A 471 -45.05 -14.21 11.95
CA LEU A 471 -45.17 -13.04 11.07
C LEU A 471 -43.84 -12.64 10.40
N SER A 472 -42.71 -12.91 11.05
CA SER A 472 -41.38 -12.56 10.59
C SER A 472 -40.38 -13.66 10.97
N VAL A 473 -39.54 -14.05 10.02
CA VAL A 473 -38.39 -14.94 10.27
C VAL A 473 -37.19 -14.06 10.63
N GLY A 474 -36.54 -14.33 11.76
CA GLY A 474 -35.40 -13.54 12.21
C GLY A 474 -34.18 -13.62 11.29
N THR A 475 -33.28 -12.64 11.44
CA THR A 475 -31.93 -12.65 10.84
C THR A 475 -31.21 -13.99 11.07
N SER A 476 -30.56 -14.51 10.04
CA SER A 476 -29.69 -15.69 10.09
C SER A 476 -30.34 -16.97 10.64
N THR A 477 -31.68 -17.04 10.69
CA THR A 477 -32.40 -18.12 11.38
C THR A 477 -31.95 -19.52 10.94
N PHE A 478 -31.71 -19.74 9.64
CA PHE A 478 -31.26 -21.00 9.05
C PHE A 478 -29.94 -20.83 8.27
N GLU A 479 -29.11 -19.85 8.64
CA GLU A 479 -27.77 -19.66 8.06
C GLU A 479 -26.92 -20.93 8.22
N ASP A 480 -26.15 -21.30 7.20
CA ASP A 480 -25.28 -22.50 7.18
C ASP A 480 -26.02 -23.85 7.37
N CYS A 481 -27.31 -23.91 7.06
CA CYS A 481 -28.05 -25.18 6.98
C CYS A 481 -27.73 -25.90 5.66
N SER A 482 -26.48 -26.36 5.51
CA SER A 482 -25.92 -26.86 4.25
C SER A 482 -26.64 -28.07 3.62
N SER A 483 -27.40 -28.84 4.40
CA SER A 483 -28.18 -29.99 3.89
C SER A 483 -29.66 -29.65 3.62
N LEU A 484 -30.07 -28.39 3.78
CA LEU A 484 -31.45 -27.97 3.63
C LEU A 484 -31.86 -28.02 2.17
N VAL A 485 -32.72 -28.97 1.79
CA VAL A 485 -33.13 -29.19 0.40
C VAL A 485 -34.39 -28.39 0.04
N SER A 486 -35.30 -28.21 1.00
CA SER A 486 -36.59 -27.54 0.76
C SER A 486 -37.07 -26.72 1.94
N VAL A 487 -37.66 -25.56 1.61
CA VAL A 487 -38.26 -24.63 2.58
C VAL A 487 -39.69 -24.31 2.15
N ILE A 488 -40.64 -24.49 3.06
CA ILE A 488 -42.04 -24.08 2.87
C ILE A 488 -42.36 -22.96 3.85
N VAL A 489 -42.63 -21.76 3.33
CA VAL A 489 -43.05 -20.60 4.13
C VAL A 489 -44.56 -20.42 3.96
N GLN A 490 -45.34 -20.65 5.02
CA GLN A 490 -46.80 -20.66 4.91
C GLN A 490 -47.41 -19.25 4.78
N ASN A 491 -48.61 -19.18 4.19
CA ASN A 491 -49.32 -17.92 4.04
C ASN A 491 -49.71 -17.31 5.39
N GLY A 492 -49.17 -16.13 5.68
CA GLY A 492 -49.21 -15.46 6.98
C GLY A 492 -47.87 -14.80 7.33
N VAL A 493 -46.76 -15.37 6.87
CA VAL A 493 -45.42 -14.78 7.01
C VAL A 493 -45.31 -13.52 6.13
N GLN A 494 -44.87 -12.41 6.70
CA GLN A 494 -44.81 -11.10 6.06
C GLN A 494 -43.38 -10.65 5.70
N SER A 495 -42.37 -11.15 6.41
CA SER A 495 -40.96 -10.80 6.17
C SER A 495 -40.00 -11.96 6.43
N LEU A 496 -38.94 -12.02 5.63
CA LEU A 496 -37.75 -12.84 5.88
C LEU A 496 -36.58 -11.91 6.25
N GLY A 497 -35.91 -12.16 7.37
CA GLY A 497 -34.79 -11.35 7.83
C GLY A 497 -33.50 -11.57 7.02
N ASN A 498 -32.53 -10.68 7.21
CA ASN A 498 -31.23 -10.76 6.54
C ASN A 498 -30.58 -12.12 6.78
N LYS A 499 -29.93 -12.71 5.76
CA LYS A 499 -29.22 -14.00 5.84
C LYS A 499 -30.06 -15.18 6.33
N ALA A 500 -31.40 -15.10 6.33
CA ALA A 500 -32.22 -16.14 6.95
C ALA A 500 -31.98 -17.55 6.41
N PHE A 501 -31.52 -17.68 5.16
CA PHE A 501 -31.12 -18.94 4.50
C PHE A 501 -29.75 -18.80 3.80
N TYR A 502 -28.87 -17.94 4.33
CA TYR A 502 -27.52 -17.74 3.80
C TYR A 502 -26.74 -19.06 3.78
N ASN A 503 -26.01 -19.34 2.70
CA ASN A 503 -25.14 -20.50 2.55
C ASN A 503 -25.86 -21.86 2.72
N CYS A 504 -27.13 -21.93 2.30
CA CYS A 504 -27.87 -23.20 2.19
C CYS A 504 -27.61 -23.85 0.82
N GLY A 505 -26.37 -24.31 0.58
CA GLY A 505 -25.92 -24.76 -0.74
C GLY A 505 -26.73 -25.92 -1.36
N ALA A 506 -27.37 -26.78 -0.55
CA ALA A 506 -28.22 -27.88 -1.03
C ALA A 506 -29.67 -27.46 -1.37
N LEU A 507 -30.04 -26.19 -1.15
CA LEU A 507 -31.41 -25.71 -1.27
C LEU A 507 -31.85 -25.69 -2.73
N GLN A 508 -32.81 -26.56 -3.06
CA GLN A 508 -33.31 -26.72 -4.43
C GLN A 508 -34.64 -25.98 -4.67
N SER A 509 -35.47 -25.86 -3.62
CA SER A 509 -36.80 -25.28 -3.74
C SER A 509 -37.21 -24.47 -2.50
N VAL A 510 -37.72 -23.27 -2.75
CA VAL A 510 -38.31 -22.39 -1.74
C VAL A 510 -39.73 -22.00 -2.17
N GLN A 511 -40.72 -22.29 -1.33
CA GLN A 511 -42.09 -21.84 -1.53
C GLN A 511 -42.34 -20.58 -0.70
N LEU A 512 -42.31 -19.41 -1.36
CA LEU A 512 -42.62 -18.12 -0.77
C LEU A 512 -44.14 -17.84 -0.79
N PRO A 513 -44.74 -17.29 0.27
CA PRO A 513 -46.18 -17.07 0.33
C PRO A 513 -46.59 -15.73 -0.30
N ASN A 514 -47.86 -15.64 -0.70
CA ASN A 514 -48.45 -14.41 -1.23
C ASN A 514 -48.57 -13.28 -0.19
N SER A 515 -48.40 -13.56 1.11
CA SER A 515 -48.37 -12.56 2.18
C SER A 515 -47.00 -11.89 2.37
N LEU A 516 -45.95 -12.38 1.71
CA LEU A 516 -44.58 -11.91 1.93
C LEU A 516 -44.34 -10.57 1.23
N THR A 517 -44.03 -9.55 2.02
CA THR A 517 -43.84 -8.16 1.56
C THR A 517 -42.39 -7.69 1.59
N GLN A 518 -41.51 -8.41 2.31
CA GLN A 518 -40.11 -8.05 2.52
C GLN A 518 -39.19 -9.27 2.52
N ILE A 519 -38.07 -9.20 1.79
CA ILE A 519 -36.95 -10.14 1.84
C ILE A 519 -35.70 -9.34 2.26
N GLY A 520 -35.00 -9.79 3.30
CA GLY A 520 -33.79 -9.12 3.80
C GLY A 520 -32.57 -9.30 2.91
N SER A 521 -31.48 -8.58 3.22
CA SER A 521 -30.21 -8.70 2.50
C SER A 521 -29.62 -10.10 2.64
N GLU A 522 -29.02 -10.61 1.56
CA GLU A 522 -28.33 -11.91 1.51
C GLU A 522 -29.20 -13.11 1.95
N THR A 523 -30.53 -12.97 1.91
CA THR A 523 -31.46 -13.99 2.47
C THR A 523 -31.22 -15.38 1.90
N PHE A 524 -31.01 -15.50 0.58
CA PHE A 524 -30.73 -16.76 -0.12
C PHE A 524 -29.37 -16.71 -0.84
N SER A 525 -28.44 -15.86 -0.38
CA SER A 525 -27.10 -15.83 -0.97
C SER A 525 -26.39 -17.18 -0.76
N ASP A 526 -25.62 -17.60 -1.76
CA ASP A 526 -24.86 -18.86 -1.76
C ASP A 526 -25.79 -20.11 -1.63
N CYS A 527 -27.01 -20.01 -2.16
CA CYS A 527 -27.91 -21.13 -2.40
C CYS A 527 -27.70 -21.72 -3.82
N ASP A 528 -26.52 -22.27 -4.06
CA ASP A 528 -26.02 -22.66 -5.39
C ASP A 528 -26.95 -23.59 -6.18
N MET A 529 -27.71 -24.46 -5.50
CA MET A 529 -28.61 -25.44 -6.12
C MET A 529 -30.04 -24.93 -6.35
N LEU A 530 -30.35 -23.67 -6.02
CA LEU A 530 -31.70 -23.12 -6.13
C LEU A 530 -32.08 -22.98 -7.60
N LEU A 531 -33.07 -23.75 -8.08
CA LEU A 531 -33.37 -23.84 -9.52
C LEU A 531 -34.21 -22.69 -10.05
N SER A 532 -35.14 -22.20 -9.23
CA SER A 532 -36.07 -21.11 -9.55
C SER A 532 -36.68 -20.54 -8.29
N VAL A 533 -37.02 -19.26 -8.32
CA VAL A 533 -37.77 -18.59 -7.25
C VAL A 533 -38.92 -17.79 -7.87
N THR A 534 -40.13 -18.02 -7.37
CA THR A 534 -41.29 -17.19 -7.71
C THR A 534 -41.46 -16.13 -6.64
N LEU A 535 -41.09 -14.88 -6.96
CA LEU A 535 -41.25 -13.77 -6.05
C LEU A 535 -42.74 -13.39 -5.91
N PRO A 536 -43.24 -13.11 -4.69
CA PRO A 536 -44.65 -12.77 -4.46
C PRO A 536 -45.06 -11.47 -5.16
N PRO A 537 -46.27 -11.36 -5.73
CA PRO A 537 -46.73 -10.14 -6.41
C PRO A 537 -46.82 -8.89 -5.53
N VAL A 538 -46.88 -9.05 -4.20
CA VAL A 538 -46.97 -7.94 -3.22
C VAL A 538 -45.62 -7.55 -2.62
N LEU A 539 -44.51 -8.15 -3.08
CA LEU A 539 -43.17 -7.89 -2.57
C LEU A 539 -42.78 -6.42 -2.80
N SER A 540 -42.69 -5.65 -1.72
CA SER A 540 -42.41 -4.21 -1.76
C SER A 540 -40.95 -3.84 -1.46
N SER A 541 -40.19 -4.78 -0.88
CA SER A 541 -38.80 -4.56 -0.48
C SER A 541 -37.98 -5.85 -0.61
N MET A 542 -36.78 -5.74 -1.16
CA MET A 542 -35.78 -6.79 -1.22
C MET A 542 -34.42 -6.17 -0.88
N GLY A 543 -33.66 -6.79 0.02
CA GLY A 543 -32.34 -6.32 0.42
C GLY A 543 -31.24 -6.73 -0.56
N ASP A 544 -30.09 -6.06 -0.45
CA ASP A 544 -28.92 -6.31 -1.30
C ASP A 544 -28.45 -7.78 -1.24
N GLY A 545 -28.03 -8.32 -2.39
CA GLY A 545 -27.52 -9.69 -2.48
C GLY A 545 -28.52 -10.79 -2.16
N ALA A 546 -29.83 -10.52 -2.13
CA ALA A 546 -30.85 -11.48 -1.67
C ALA A 546 -30.75 -12.86 -2.35
N PHE A 547 -30.32 -12.93 -3.61
CA PHE A 547 -30.09 -14.15 -4.38
C PHE A 547 -28.70 -14.15 -5.05
N ALA A 548 -27.69 -13.54 -4.41
CA ALA A 548 -26.33 -13.55 -4.91
C ALA A 548 -25.73 -14.97 -4.91
N ASN A 549 -24.89 -15.27 -5.90
CA ASN A 549 -24.25 -16.57 -6.11
C ASN A 549 -25.23 -17.77 -6.18
N CYS A 550 -26.50 -17.55 -6.53
CA CYS A 550 -27.43 -18.66 -6.79
C CYS A 550 -27.19 -19.25 -8.18
N ASP A 551 -26.09 -19.97 -8.36
CA ASP A 551 -25.55 -20.41 -9.65
C ASP A 551 -26.54 -21.21 -10.52
N SER A 552 -27.49 -21.95 -9.91
CA SER A 552 -28.46 -22.78 -10.64
C SER A 552 -29.78 -22.07 -11.00
N ILE A 553 -30.01 -20.82 -10.58
CA ILE A 553 -31.25 -20.11 -10.90
C ILE A 553 -31.29 -19.86 -12.40
N SER A 554 -32.26 -20.51 -13.07
CA SER A 554 -32.40 -20.43 -14.53
C SER A 554 -33.41 -19.40 -15.00
N SER A 555 -34.39 -19.07 -14.16
CA SER A 555 -35.43 -18.08 -14.45
C SER A 555 -35.88 -17.32 -13.21
N VAL A 556 -36.13 -16.03 -13.37
CA VAL A 556 -36.63 -15.12 -12.32
C VAL A 556 -37.69 -14.20 -12.89
N SER A 557 -38.77 -14.00 -12.12
CA SER A 557 -39.77 -12.96 -12.37
C SER A 557 -39.80 -11.99 -11.20
N ILE A 558 -39.40 -10.75 -11.43
CA ILE A 558 -39.36 -9.68 -10.44
C ILE A 558 -40.65 -8.85 -10.54
N PRO A 559 -41.48 -8.76 -9.48
CA PRO A 559 -42.76 -8.07 -9.53
C PRO A 559 -42.57 -6.56 -9.57
N GLY A 560 -43.47 -5.85 -10.28
CA GLY A 560 -43.43 -4.38 -10.37
C GLY A 560 -43.77 -3.66 -9.05
N SER A 561 -44.21 -4.37 -8.01
CA SER A 561 -44.35 -3.83 -6.66
C SER A 561 -42.99 -3.57 -5.98
N LEU A 562 -41.92 -4.23 -6.46
CA LEU A 562 -40.55 -3.94 -6.06
C LEU A 562 -40.02 -2.81 -6.94
N LEU A 563 -40.18 -1.56 -6.48
CA LEU A 563 -39.79 -0.38 -7.27
C LEU A 563 -38.30 -0.33 -7.61
N HIS A 564 -37.45 -0.96 -6.80
CA HIS A 564 -36.00 -0.95 -6.98
C HIS A 564 -35.45 -2.37 -6.87
N VAL A 565 -34.78 -2.84 -7.93
CA VAL A 565 -33.96 -4.05 -7.81
C VAL A 565 -32.70 -3.66 -7.03
N PRO A 566 -32.43 -4.27 -5.86
CA PRO A 566 -31.33 -3.86 -4.99
C PRO A 566 -29.96 -4.22 -5.57
N ASP A 567 -28.91 -3.74 -4.92
CA ASP A 567 -27.53 -4.03 -5.32
C ASP A 567 -27.26 -5.54 -5.17
N ASP A 568 -26.45 -6.10 -6.08
CA ASP A 568 -26.04 -7.51 -6.05
C ASP A 568 -27.17 -8.55 -6.08
N ALA A 569 -28.43 -8.15 -6.35
CA ALA A 569 -29.63 -8.97 -6.18
C ALA A 569 -29.50 -10.42 -6.73
N PHE A 570 -28.94 -10.55 -7.93
CA PHE A 570 -28.66 -11.81 -8.64
C PHE A 570 -27.20 -11.83 -9.16
N TYR A 571 -26.28 -11.24 -8.38
CA TYR A 571 -24.85 -11.26 -8.68
C TYR A 571 -24.36 -12.69 -8.90
N LYS A 572 -23.65 -12.95 -10.00
CA LYS A 572 -23.10 -14.28 -10.35
C LYS A 572 -24.13 -15.40 -10.48
N CYS A 573 -25.38 -15.11 -10.85
CA CYS A 573 -26.34 -16.16 -11.23
C CYS A 573 -26.07 -16.67 -12.66
N HIS A 574 -25.02 -17.47 -12.84
CA HIS A 574 -24.51 -17.87 -14.17
C HIS A 574 -25.54 -18.65 -15.02
N ALA A 575 -26.42 -19.45 -14.42
CA ALA A 575 -27.44 -20.20 -15.14
C ALA A 575 -28.66 -19.36 -15.59
N LEU A 576 -28.74 -18.08 -15.21
CA LEU A 576 -29.90 -17.25 -15.49
C LEU A 576 -30.06 -17.03 -17.00
N THR A 577 -31.13 -17.58 -17.57
CA THR A 577 -31.43 -17.47 -19.01
C THR A 577 -32.69 -16.65 -19.30
N GLN A 578 -33.59 -16.51 -18.32
CA GLN A 578 -34.87 -15.81 -18.45
C GLN A 578 -35.08 -14.85 -17.28
N LEU A 579 -35.24 -13.57 -17.57
CA LEU A 579 -35.49 -12.52 -16.58
C LEU A 579 -36.70 -11.69 -17.03
N THR A 580 -37.74 -11.66 -16.18
CA THR A 580 -38.90 -10.78 -16.38
C THR A 580 -38.87 -9.68 -15.32
N LEU A 581 -38.92 -8.43 -15.77
CA LEU A 581 -39.04 -7.23 -14.93
C LEU A 581 -40.48 -6.71 -15.01
N GLY A 582 -41.14 -6.48 -13.87
CA GLY A 582 -42.47 -5.90 -13.83
C GLY A 582 -42.49 -4.39 -14.11
N GLU A 583 -43.57 -3.90 -14.73
CA GLU A 583 -43.76 -2.50 -15.18
C GLU A 583 -43.66 -1.40 -14.11
N GLY A 584 -43.51 -1.72 -12.83
CA GLY A 584 -43.32 -0.73 -11.76
C GLY A 584 -41.87 -0.51 -11.33
N ILE A 585 -40.90 -1.26 -11.90
CA ILE A 585 -39.48 -1.16 -11.53
C ILE A 585 -38.89 0.15 -12.09
N GLN A 586 -38.42 1.01 -11.19
CA GLN A 586 -37.85 2.33 -11.47
C GLN A 586 -36.32 2.31 -11.56
N SER A 587 -35.64 1.37 -10.89
CA SER A 587 -34.18 1.30 -10.96
C SER A 587 -33.63 -0.12 -10.82
N ILE A 588 -32.46 -0.34 -11.43
CA ILE A 588 -31.65 -1.54 -11.27
C ILE A 588 -30.36 -1.17 -10.54
N GLY A 589 -30.14 -1.78 -9.37
CA GLY A 589 -28.97 -1.54 -8.51
C GLY A 589 -27.64 -1.94 -9.13
N ALA A 590 -26.55 -1.55 -8.46
CA ALA A 590 -25.20 -1.88 -8.87
C ALA A 590 -24.98 -3.40 -8.83
N ARG A 591 -24.30 -3.92 -9.85
CA ARG A 591 -23.96 -5.37 -10.00
C ARG A 591 -25.15 -6.34 -9.92
N ALA A 592 -26.39 -5.86 -10.01
CA ALA A 592 -27.60 -6.65 -9.77
C ALA A 592 -27.68 -7.94 -10.63
N PHE A 593 -27.16 -7.91 -11.85
CA PHE A 593 -27.07 -9.05 -12.77
C PHE A 593 -25.66 -9.22 -13.35
N GLN A 594 -24.63 -8.80 -12.61
CA GLN A 594 -23.26 -8.99 -13.04
C GLN A 594 -22.94 -10.49 -13.18
N SER A 595 -22.25 -10.86 -14.25
CA SER A 595 -21.85 -12.24 -14.57
C SER A 595 -23.02 -13.20 -14.82
N CYS A 596 -24.23 -12.71 -15.13
CA CYS A 596 -25.32 -13.51 -15.70
C CYS A 596 -25.05 -13.83 -17.18
N SER A 597 -24.01 -14.62 -17.44
CA SER A 597 -23.42 -14.83 -18.77
C SER A 597 -24.31 -15.60 -19.76
N LEU A 598 -25.35 -16.30 -19.28
CA LEU A 598 -26.33 -16.98 -20.13
C LEU A 598 -27.62 -16.17 -20.36
N LEU A 599 -27.74 -14.97 -19.78
CA LEU A 599 -28.89 -14.10 -19.98
C LEU A 599 -28.82 -13.48 -21.37
N SER A 600 -29.62 -14.01 -22.31
CA SER A 600 -29.51 -13.65 -23.74
C SER A 600 -30.45 -12.53 -24.18
N SER A 601 -31.52 -12.27 -23.45
CA SER A 601 -32.46 -11.18 -23.69
C SER A 601 -33.06 -10.66 -22.40
N ILE A 602 -33.49 -9.40 -22.44
CA ILE A 602 -34.22 -8.73 -21.36
C ILE A 602 -35.20 -7.73 -21.97
N THR A 603 -36.36 -7.57 -21.36
CA THR A 603 -37.28 -6.45 -21.64
C THR A 603 -37.24 -5.52 -20.44
N PHE A 604 -36.73 -4.32 -20.64
CA PHE A 604 -36.74 -3.28 -19.62
C PHE A 604 -38.14 -2.62 -19.57
N PRO A 605 -38.69 -2.36 -18.37
CA PRO A 605 -40.01 -1.73 -18.24
C PRO A 605 -39.97 -0.23 -18.59
N ASP A 606 -41.10 0.31 -19.02
CA ASP A 606 -41.20 1.72 -19.43
C ASP A 606 -40.97 2.71 -18.26
N SER A 607 -41.14 2.24 -17.02
CA SER A 607 -40.94 3.01 -15.80
C SER A 607 -39.49 3.09 -15.32
N LEU A 608 -38.54 2.46 -16.02
CA LEU A 608 -37.13 2.40 -15.61
C LEU A 608 -36.42 3.75 -15.82
N ASP A 609 -35.98 4.37 -14.73
CA ASP A 609 -35.31 5.67 -14.71
C ASP A 609 -33.78 5.57 -14.70
N SER A 610 -33.21 4.47 -14.16
CA SER A 610 -31.76 4.29 -14.02
C SER A 610 -31.26 2.83 -14.03
N ILE A 611 -30.05 2.65 -14.56
CA ILE A 611 -29.27 1.39 -14.51
C ILE A 611 -27.95 1.66 -13.79
N GLY A 612 -27.70 0.93 -12.69
CA GLY A 612 -26.54 1.13 -11.82
C GLY A 612 -25.20 0.65 -12.40
N LEU A 613 -24.13 0.98 -11.67
CA LEU A 613 -22.74 0.59 -11.93
C LEU A 613 -22.63 -0.94 -12.08
N HIS A 614 -21.99 -1.43 -13.15
CA HIS A 614 -21.78 -2.86 -13.43
C HIS A 614 -23.05 -3.73 -13.53
N ALA A 615 -24.25 -3.16 -13.62
CA ALA A 615 -25.52 -3.89 -13.47
C ALA A 615 -25.63 -5.15 -14.34
N PHE A 616 -25.11 -5.12 -15.58
CA PHE A 616 -25.11 -6.22 -16.55
C PHE A 616 -23.71 -6.55 -17.07
N LEU A 617 -22.65 -6.26 -16.30
CA LEU A 617 -21.27 -6.57 -16.69
C LEU A 617 -21.11 -8.07 -17.00
N GLY A 618 -20.60 -8.39 -18.18
CA GLY A 618 -20.37 -9.76 -18.62
C GLY A 618 -21.65 -10.57 -18.85
N SER A 619 -22.77 -9.89 -19.10
CA SER A 619 -24.03 -10.54 -19.48
C SER A 619 -23.98 -11.11 -20.91
N GLY A 620 -24.76 -12.16 -21.15
CA GLY A 620 -24.88 -12.80 -22.47
C GLY A 620 -25.82 -12.10 -23.46
N LEU A 621 -26.21 -10.85 -23.19
CA LEU A 621 -27.26 -10.15 -23.94
C LEU A 621 -26.89 -10.06 -25.43
N THR A 622 -27.86 -10.34 -26.29
CA THR A 622 -27.67 -10.30 -27.75
C THR A 622 -28.17 -9.00 -28.37
N SER A 623 -29.14 -8.35 -27.73
CA SER A 623 -29.62 -7.00 -28.03
C SER A 623 -29.98 -6.27 -26.75
N ILE A 624 -29.91 -4.94 -26.78
CA ILE A 624 -30.26 -4.06 -25.66
C ILE A 624 -31.27 -3.04 -26.18
N THR A 625 -32.46 -3.00 -25.58
CA THR A 625 -33.48 -1.98 -25.86
C THR A 625 -33.73 -1.16 -24.61
N LEU A 626 -33.09 0.00 -24.52
CA LEU A 626 -33.23 0.91 -23.39
C LEU A 626 -34.56 1.69 -23.51
N PRO A 627 -35.37 1.78 -22.45
CA PRO A 627 -36.71 2.37 -22.52
C PRO A 627 -36.66 3.90 -22.60
N ASP A 628 -37.75 4.51 -23.10
CA ASP A 628 -37.84 5.95 -23.33
C ASP A 628 -37.71 6.81 -22.06
N GLY A 629 -38.07 6.27 -20.89
CA GLY A 629 -37.95 6.95 -19.60
C GLY A 629 -36.52 7.00 -19.03
N LEU A 630 -35.59 6.16 -19.53
CA LEU A 630 -34.24 6.04 -18.98
C LEU A 630 -33.44 7.31 -19.25
N THR A 631 -32.92 7.95 -18.19
CA THR A 631 -32.19 9.24 -18.32
C THR A 631 -30.68 9.07 -18.46
N SER A 632 -30.11 7.98 -17.92
CA SER A 632 -28.68 7.73 -17.96
C SER A 632 -28.35 6.23 -17.91
N VAL A 633 -27.20 5.89 -18.48
CA VAL A 633 -26.60 4.54 -18.37
C VAL A 633 -25.39 4.63 -17.46
N GLY A 634 -25.38 3.87 -16.37
CA GLY A 634 -24.28 3.88 -15.40
C GLY A 634 -22.94 3.37 -15.96
N ASN A 635 -21.85 3.75 -15.28
CA ASN A 635 -20.50 3.30 -15.66
C ASN A 635 -20.43 1.78 -15.69
N TYR A 636 -19.71 1.22 -16.67
CA TYR A 636 -19.52 -0.22 -16.88
C TYR A 636 -20.82 -1.05 -16.95
N ALA A 637 -22.00 -0.44 -17.15
CA ALA A 637 -23.29 -1.13 -17.04
C ALA A 637 -23.37 -2.40 -17.91
N PHE A 638 -22.83 -2.37 -19.13
CA PHE A 638 -22.79 -3.48 -20.09
C PHE A 638 -21.36 -3.83 -20.51
N TYR A 639 -20.39 -3.61 -19.61
CA TYR A 639 -18.98 -3.91 -19.87
C TYR A 639 -18.80 -5.38 -20.25
N ASN A 640 -18.09 -5.63 -21.35
CA ASN A 640 -17.75 -6.97 -21.86
C ASN A 640 -19.00 -7.85 -22.14
N SER A 641 -20.13 -7.24 -22.49
CA SER A 641 -21.30 -7.93 -23.06
C SER A 641 -21.06 -8.24 -24.54
N THR A 642 -20.10 -9.12 -24.83
CA THR A 642 -19.54 -9.34 -26.18
C THR A 642 -20.54 -9.91 -27.21
N SER A 643 -21.66 -10.46 -26.75
CA SER A 643 -22.72 -11.01 -27.59
C SER A 643 -23.66 -9.96 -28.21
N VAL A 644 -23.58 -8.70 -27.76
CA VAL A 644 -24.49 -7.63 -28.19
C VAL A 644 -24.23 -7.27 -29.66
N ARG A 645 -25.30 -7.28 -30.47
CA ARG A 645 -25.29 -6.92 -31.89
C ARG A 645 -26.09 -5.66 -32.21
N GLU A 646 -27.01 -5.29 -31.32
CA GLU A 646 -27.93 -4.18 -31.53
C GLU A 646 -28.20 -3.47 -30.20
N ILE A 647 -28.17 -2.13 -30.24
CA ILE A 647 -28.53 -1.27 -29.13
C ILE A 647 -29.54 -0.23 -29.62
N THR A 648 -30.70 -0.21 -28.98
CA THR A 648 -31.71 0.84 -29.15
C THR A 648 -31.68 1.73 -27.91
N PHE A 649 -31.43 3.02 -28.11
CA PHE A 649 -31.40 4.03 -27.05
C PHE A 649 -32.78 4.69 -26.93
N GLY A 650 -33.30 4.77 -25.70
CA GLY A 650 -34.52 5.51 -25.39
C GLY A 650 -34.36 7.02 -25.55
N THR A 651 -35.46 7.71 -25.82
CA THR A 651 -35.47 9.14 -26.17
C THR A 651 -35.06 10.09 -25.04
N SER A 652 -35.10 9.68 -23.76
CA SER A 652 -34.72 10.55 -22.63
C SER A 652 -33.27 10.44 -22.18
N ILE A 653 -32.45 9.58 -22.80
CA ILE A 653 -31.05 9.38 -22.39
C ILE A 653 -30.24 10.65 -22.65
N THR A 654 -29.69 11.25 -21.59
CA THR A 654 -28.83 12.44 -21.65
C THR A 654 -27.36 12.12 -21.46
N SER A 655 -27.00 10.99 -20.82
CA SER A 655 -25.60 10.62 -20.61
C SER A 655 -25.34 9.11 -20.66
N ILE A 656 -24.17 8.75 -21.17
CA ILE A 656 -23.64 7.38 -21.19
C ILE A 656 -22.35 7.37 -20.36
N GLY A 657 -22.32 6.57 -19.30
CA GLY A 657 -21.19 6.51 -18.38
C GLY A 657 -19.91 5.90 -18.95
N ASP A 658 -18.82 6.06 -18.20
CA ASP A 658 -17.51 5.52 -18.58
C ASP A 658 -17.55 4.00 -18.72
N TYR A 659 -16.90 3.46 -19.74
CA TYR A 659 -16.83 2.03 -20.03
C TYR A 659 -18.21 1.34 -20.17
N ALA A 660 -19.32 2.07 -20.27
CA ALA A 660 -20.68 1.52 -20.22
C ALA A 660 -20.91 0.39 -21.23
N PHE A 661 -20.31 0.50 -22.42
CA PHE A 661 -20.39 -0.48 -23.50
C PHE A 661 -18.99 -0.90 -23.98
N TYR A 662 -17.99 -0.93 -23.11
CA TYR A 662 -16.65 -1.39 -23.49
C TYR A 662 -16.69 -2.86 -23.97
N GLY A 663 -16.09 -3.15 -25.12
CA GLY A 663 -15.92 -4.52 -25.62
C GLY A 663 -17.17 -5.12 -26.29
N ILE A 664 -18.18 -4.32 -26.67
CA ILE A 664 -19.33 -4.79 -27.46
C ILE A 664 -18.97 -4.92 -28.96
N GLU A 665 -18.02 -5.79 -29.28
CA GLU A 665 -17.36 -5.83 -30.59
C GLU A 665 -18.30 -5.95 -31.81
N ASN A 666 -19.49 -6.53 -31.65
CA ASN A 666 -20.36 -6.97 -32.74
C ASN A 666 -21.47 -5.98 -33.15
N VAL A 667 -21.49 -4.76 -32.62
CA VAL A 667 -22.51 -3.76 -32.99
C VAL A 667 -22.16 -3.05 -34.30
N GLU A 668 -23.07 -3.11 -35.29
CA GLU A 668 -22.86 -2.51 -36.62
C GLU A 668 -23.31 -1.05 -36.73
N TYR A 669 -24.31 -0.65 -35.93
CA TYR A 669 -24.94 0.67 -35.97
C TYR A 669 -25.26 1.15 -34.56
N LEU A 670 -24.99 2.43 -34.29
CA LEU A 670 -25.37 3.11 -33.05
C LEU A 670 -26.30 4.27 -33.41
N ASN A 671 -27.53 4.23 -32.89
CA ASN A 671 -28.51 5.30 -33.07
C ASN A 671 -28.85 5.91 -31.71
N PHE A 672 -28.20 7.03 -31.40
CA PHE A 672 -28.34 7.69 -30.10
C PHE A 672 -29.64 8.47 -29.98
N SER A 673 -30.03 8.72 -28.73
CA SER A 673 -31.06 9.70 -28.40
C SER A 673 -30.69 11.09 -28.92
N SER A 674 -31.68 11.84 -29.40
CA SER A 674 -31.51 13.25 -29.77
C SER A 674 -31.18 14.15 -28.57
N ASN A 675 -31.44 13.70 -27.34
CA ASN A 675 -31.21 14.44 -26.09
C ASN A 675 -29.86 14.10 -25.43
N LEU A 676 -29.02 13.26 -26.07
CA LEU A 676 -27.72 12.87 -25.53
C LEU A 676 -26.77 14.08 -25.47
N ASP A 677 -26.32 14.40 -24.26
CA ASP A 677 -25.40 15.51 -23.96
C ASP A 677 -23.94 15.03 -23.85
N GLU A 678 -23.71 13.82 -23.32
CA GLU A 678 -22.37 13.32 -22.95
C GLU A 678 -22.17 11.82 -23.21
N ILE A 679 -21.00 11.48 -23.76
CA ILE A 679 -20.47 10.11 -23.87
C ILE A 679 -19.18 10.03 -23.05
N GLY A 680 -19.15 9.15 -22.04
CA GLY A 680 -18.03 8.97 -21.13
C GLY A 680 -16.78 8.32 -21.74
N ASP A 681 -15.73 8.23 -20.94
CA ASP A 681 -14.44 7.68 -21.34
C ASP A 681 -14.57 6.18 -21.66
N PHE A 682 -13.94 5.73 -22.75
CA PHE A 682 -13.96 4.34 -23.21
C PHE A 682 -15.36 3.72 -23.43
N ALA A 683 -16.42 4.54 -23.48
CA ALA A 683 -17.81 4.07 -23.47
C ALA A 683 -18.11 3.06 -24.58
N PHE A 684 -17.55 3.25 -25.79
CA PHE A 684 -17.67 2.39 -26.96
C PHE A 684 -16.29 1.94 -27.48
N TYR A 685 -15.36 1.68 -26.56
CA TYR A 685 -14.05 1.14 -26.94
C TYR A 685 -14.21 -0.25 -27.57
N GLY A 686 -13.56 -0.46 -28.71
CA GLY A 686 -13.50 -1.77 -29.36
C GLY A 686 -14.79 -2.21 -30.04
N VAL A 687 -15.68 -1.29 -30.42
CA VAL A 687 -16.84 -1.61 -31.27
C VAL A 687 -16.36 -1.81 -32.72
N THR A 688 -15.68 -2.92 -32.97
CA THR A 688 -14.91 -3.18 -34.19
C THR A 688 -15.79 -3.33 -35.44
N GLN A 689 -17.06 -3.70 -35.28
CA GLN A 689 -18.02 -3.87 -36.38
C GLN A 689 -18.79 -2.60 -36.77
N LEU A 690 -18.61 -1.47 -36.06
CA LEU A 690 -19.31 -0.21 -36.34
C LEU A 690 -18.93 0.32 -37.73
N LYS A 691 -19.90 0.46 -38.64
CA LYS A 691 -19.65 0.92 -40.03
C LYS A 691 -19.77 2.43 -40.20
N SER A 692 -20.74 3.03 -39.53
CA SER A 692 -20.98 4.48 -39.58
C SER A 692 -21.43 4.99 -38.22
N LEU A 693 -21.01 6.21 -37.88
CA LEU A 693 -21.33 6.87 -36.63
C LEU A 693 -21.95 8.24 -36.90
N THR A 694 -23.24 8.39 -36.55
CA THR A 694 -23.93 9.68 -36.56
C THR A 694 -24.24 10.07 -35.12
N LEU A 695 -23.56 11.12 -34.64
CA LEU A 695 -23.79 11.66 -33.31
C LEU A 695 -24.91 12.71 -33.33
N PRO A 696 -25.72 12.82 -32.27
CA PRO A 696 -26.89 13.70 -32.24
C PRO A 696 -26.49 15.18 -32.13
N GLU A 697 -27.27 16.07 -32.75
CA GLU A 697 -27.01 17.53 -32.79
C GLU A 697 -26.94 18.22 -31.42
N GLY A 698 -27.42 17.58 -30.34
CA GLY A 698 -27.33 18.11 -28.97
C GLY A 698 -26.03 17.79 -28.23
N LEU A 699 -25.21 16.85 -28.75
CA LEU A 699 -24.07 16.29 -28.01
C LEU A 699 -22.96 17.32 -27.75
N LYS A 700 -22.57 17.47 -26.49
CA LYS A 700 -21.56 18.44 -26.05
C LYS A 700 -20.20 17.83 -25.80
N HIS A 701 -20.14 16.57 -25.35
CA HIS A 701 -18.90 15.96 -24.86
C HIS A 701 -18.71 14.53 -25.36
N ILE A 702 -17.51 14.24 -25.88
CA ILE A 702 -17.01 12.87 -26.14
C ILE A 702 -15.78 12.64 -25.27
N GLY A 703 -15.80 11.58 -24.46
CA GLY A 703 -14.71 11.18 -23.57
C GLY A 703 -13.46 10.63 -24.27
N LYS A 704 -12.41 10.42 -23.48
CA LYS A 704 -11.14 9.81 -23.90
C LYS A 704 -11.38 8.40 -24.43
N SER A 705 -10.78 8.07 -25.58
CA SER A 705 -10.86 6.74 -26.21
C SER A 705 -12.29 6.20 -26.40
N ALA A 706 -13.30 7.07 -26.41
CA ALA A 706 -14.71 6.66 -26.41
C ALA A 706 -15.08 5.76 -27.59
N PHE A 707 -14.45 5.94 -28.76
CA PHE A 707 -14.63 5.14 -29.98
C PHE A 707 -13.30 4.60 -30.53
N GLN A 708 -12.31 4.40 -29.65
CA GLN A 708 -11.04 3.81 -30.04
C GLN A 708 -11.26 2.37 -30.53
N ASP A 709 -10.48 1.95 -31.54
CA ASP A 709 -10.55 0.61 -32.15
C ASP A 709 -11.89 0.30 -32.85
N CYS A 710 -12.67 1.31 -33.22
CA CYS A 710 -13.79 1.17 -34.19
C CYS A 710 -13.26 0.98 -35.62
N THR A 711 -12.58 -0.16 -35.83
CA THR A 711 -11.72 -0.40 -37.01
C THR A 711 -12.46 -0.44 -38.35
N GLN A 712 -13.75 -0.78 -38.38
CA GLN A 712 -14.56 -0.81 -39.62
C GLN A 712 -15.36 0.47 -39.88
N MET A 713 -15.19 1.52 -39.08
CA MET A 713 -15.96 2.76 -39.24
C MET A 713 -15.48 3.53 -40.47
N GLU A 714 -16.30 3.61 -41.51
CA GLU A 714 -16.00 4.31 -42.77
C GLU A 714 -16.44 5.78 -42.74
N SER A 715 -17.48 6.11 -41.97
CA SER A 715 -18.15 7.41 -41.93
C SER A 715 -18.35 7.90 -40.50
N LEU A 716 -17.97 9.16 -40.25
CA LEU A 716 -18.10 9.85 -38.97
C LEU A 716 -18.76 11.23 -39.15
N TYR A 717 -19.88 11.46 -38.45
CA TYR A 717 -20.52 12.76 -38.36
C TYR A 717 -20.41 13.32 -36.94
N LEU A 718 -19.68 14.42 -36.78
CA LEU A 718 -19.54 15.18 -35.54
C LEU A 718 -20.47 16.41 -35.57
N PRO A 719 -21.32 16.64 -34.55
CA PRO A 719 -22.32 17.69 -34.54
C PRO A 719 -21.72 19.07 -34.24
N ALA A 720 -22.38 20.13 -34.69
CA ALA A 720 -21.89 21.50 -34.52
C ALA A 720 -21.90 22.01 -33.06
N SER A 721 -22.65 21.35 -32.17
CA SER A 721 -22.76 21.67 -30.74
C SER A 721 -21.62 21.12 -29.88
N LEU A 722 -20.77 20.24 -30.44
CA LEU A 722 -19.72 19.53 -29.73
C LEU A 722 -18.69 20.49 -29.14
N MET A 723 -18.54 20.53 -27.83
CA MET A 723 -17.63 21.45 -27.13
C MET A 723 -16.27 20.82 -26.88
N THR A 724 -16.22 19.51 -26.63
CA THR A 724 -14.97 18.80 -26.31
C THR A 724 -14.91 17.42 -26.96
N ILE A 725 -13.71 17.04 -27.38
CA ILE A 725 -13.36 15.69 -27.84
C ILE A 725 -12.16 15.22 -27.01
N GLY A 726 -12.26 14.03 -26.43
CA GLY A 726 -11.20 13.44 -25.63
C GLY A 726 -9.99 12.98 -26.45
N GLU A 727 -8.86 12.81 -25.76
CA GLU A 727 -7.65 12.17 -26.31
C GLU A 727 -7.98 10.79 -26.90
N SER A 728 -7.37 10.43 -28.03
CA SER A 728 -7.54 9.11 -28.67
C SER A 728 -8.99 8.71 -29.01
N ALA A 729 -9.96 9.64 -29.00
CA ALA A 729 -11.38 9.32 -29.14
C ALA A 729 -11.69 8.47 -30.39
N PHE A 730 -10.95 8.65 -31.49
CA PHE A 730 -11.09 7.89 -32.74
C PHE A 730 -9.76 7.23 -33.17
N GLN A 731 -8.88 6.91 -32.22
CA GLN A 731 -7.63 6.21 -32.51
C GLN A 731 -7.93 4.82 -33.10
N ASN A 732 -7.14 4.39 -34.08
CA ASN A 732 -7.26 3.10 -34.78
C ASN A 732 -8.63 2.89 -35.49
N CYS A 733 -9.36 3.96 -35.84
CA CYS A 733 -10.49 3.87 -36.77
C CYS A 733 -9.96 3.69 -38.20
N ALA A 734 -9.38 2.52 -38.47
CA ALA A 734 -8.53 2.26 -39.63
C ALA A 734 -9.23 2.46 -40.99
N SER A 735 -10.54 2.21 -41.07
CA SER A 735 -11.36 2.37 -42.28
C SER A 735 -11.95 3.78 -42.48
N LEU A 736 -11.74 4.71 -41.56
CA LEU A 736 -12.37 6.04 -41.61
C LEU A 736 -11.89 6.81 -42.84
N LEU A 737 -12.81 7.21 -43.73
CA LEU A 737 -12.45 7.82 -45.01
C LEU A 737 -12.24 9.33 -44.92
N SER A 738 -13.07 10.01 -44.12
CA SER A 738 -13.01 11.47 -43.93
C SER A 738 -13.49 11.87 -42.54
N ALA A 739 -13.03 13.02 -42.03
CA ALA A 739 -13.54 13.61 -40.79
C ALA A 739 -13.64 15.14 -40.88
N ALA A 740 -14.77 15.69 -40.45
CA ALA A 740 -14.96 17.13 -40.32
C ALA A 740 -15.04 17.51 -38.83
N ILE A 741 -14.07 18.29 -38.35
CA ILE A 741 -14.04 18.75 -36.96
C ILE A 741 -14.98 19.97 -36.80
N PRO A 742 -15.88 19.98 -35.80
CA PRO A 742 -16.82 21.08 -35.58
C PRO A 742 -16.16 22.43 -35.24
N VAL A 743 -16.80 23.53 -35.67
CA VAL A 743 -16.28 24.91 -35.52
C VAL A 743 -16.08 25.37 -34.07
N SER A 744 -16.73 24.70 -33.13
CA SER A 744 -16.65 24.92 -31.68
C SER A 744 -15.36 24.40 -31.05
N ILE A 745 -14.61 23.52 -31.74
CA ILE A 745 -13.36 22.94 -31.24
C ILE A 745 -12.19 23.89 -31.50
N SER A 746 -11.52 24.36 -30.44
CA SER A 746 -10.39 25.29 -30.51
C SER A 746 -9.01 24.63 -30.57
N ALA A 747 -8.92 23.33 -30.25
CA ALA A 747 -7.67 22.57 -30.27
C ALA A 747 -7.95 21.11 -30.62
N ILE A 748 -7.10 20.51 -31.46
CA ILE A 748 -7.18 19.08 -31.77
C ILE A 748 -6.44 18.31 -30.67
N PRO A 749 -7.10 17.38 -29.95
CA PRO A 749 -6.46 16.63 -28.88
C PRO A 749 -5.41 15.63 -29.41
N PRO A 750 -4.45 15.19 -28.56
CA PRO A 750 -3.46 14.20 -28.95
C PRO A 750 -4.10 12.87 -29.40
N ASN A 751 -3.43 12.20 -30.34
CA ASN A 751 -3.80 10.89 -30.88
C ASN A 751 -5.21 10.79 -31.52
N LEU A 752 -5.91 11.90 -31.78
CA LEU A 752 -7.33 11.90 -32.16
C LEU A 752 -7.67 10.89 -33.28
N PHE A 753 -6.90 10.91 -34.38
CA PHE A 753 -7.04 10.02 -35.54
C PHE A 753 -5.78 9.20 -35.79
N ARG A 754 -4.98 8.94 -34.75
CA ARG A 754 -3.77 8.12 -34.88
C ARG A 754 -4.13 6.76 -35.48
N ASN A 755 -3.39 6.34 -36.50
CA ASN A 755 -3.57 5.08 -37.23
C ASN A 755 -4.97 4.92 -37.86
N CYS A 756 -5.61 6.04 -38.23
CA CYS A 756 -6.73 6.04 -39.18
C CYS A 756 -6.18 5.92 -40.61
N SER A 757 -5.69 4.74 -40.96
CA SER A 757 -4.91 4.51 -42.18
C SER A 757 -5.63 4.87 -43.48
N SER A 758 -6.96 4.76 -43.51
CA SER A 758 -7.80 5.10 -44.67
C SER A 758 -8.25 6.56 -44.73
N LEU A 759 -7.89 7.39 -43.75
CA LEU A 759 -8.32 8.79 -43.69
C LEU A 759 -7.65 9.56 -44.81
N ALA A 760 -8.45 9.97 -45.80
CA ALA A 760 -7.98 10.69 -46.98
C ALA A 760 -8.23 12.19 -46.89
N GLU A 761 -9.28 12.61 -46.17
CA GLU A 761 -9.67 14.03 -46.06
C GLU A 761 -9.98 14.40 -44.60
N VAL A 762 -9.44 15.54 -44.14
CA VAL A 762 -9.80 16.13 -42.85
C VAL A 762 -10.09 17.62 -43.00
N THR A 763 -11.22 18.06 -42.46
CA THR A 763 -11.59 19.49 -42.40
C THR A 763 -11.37 20.01 -40.98
N LEU A 764 -10.47 20.99 -40.84
CA LEU A 764 -10.17 21.66 -39.58
C LEU A 764 -10.84 23.05 -39.50
N PRO A 765 -11.45 23.43 -38.36
CA PRO A 765 -11.99 24.77 -38.17
C PRO A 765 -10.94 25.87 -38.24
N ALA A 766 -11.34 27.03 -38.78
CA ALA A 766 -10.48 28.21 -38.86
C ALA A 766 -10.05 28.78 -37.50
N GLY A 767 -10.70 28.39 -36.40
CA GLY A 767 -10.38 28.83 -35.04
C GLY A 767 -9.45 27.90 -34.24
N VAL A 768 -8.99 26.80 -34.84
CA VAL A 768 -8.07 25.87 -34.16
C VAL A 768 -6.69 26.52 -34.00
N SER A 769 -6.20 26.63 -32.76
CA SER A 769 -4.91 27.26 -32.44
C SER A 769 -3.75 26.27 -32.31
N SER A 770 -4.03 24.99 -32.06
CA SER A 770 -3.01 23.95 -31.86
C SER A 770 -3.49 22.56 -32.29
N ILE A 771 -2.57 21.75 -32.80
CA ILE A 771 -2.78 20.32 -33.09
C ILE A 771 -1.90 19.49 -32.15
N GLY A 772 -2.52 18.65 -31.32
CA GLY A 772 -1.83 17.81 -30.33
C GLY A 772 -1.00 16.69 -30.95
N SER A 773 -0.05 16.16 -30.18
CA SER A 773 0.91 15.16 -30.66
C SER A 773 0.24 13.91 -31.23
N ASN A 774 0.81 13.37 -32.31
CA ASN A 774 0.34 12.18 -33.03
C ASN A 774 -1.10 12.25 -33.59
N ALA A 775 -1.73 13.44 -33.66
CA ALA A 775 -3.15 13.56 -34.03
C ALA A 775 -3.51 12.88 -35.37
N PHE A 776 -2.61 12.90 -36.36
CA PHE A 776 -2.76 12.25 -37.67
C PHE A 776 -1.62 11.27 -37.98
N GLN A 777 -0.90 10.78 -36.96
CA GLN A 777 0.17 9.82 -37.17
C GLN A 777 -0.38 8.56 -37.86
N GLU A 778 0.30 8.08 -38.91
CA GLU A 778 -0.10 6.90 -39.69
C GLU A 778 -1.45 7.03 -40.42
N CYS A 779 -1.94 8.25 -40.66
CA CYS A 779 -3.02 8.52 -41.64
C CYS A 779 -2.49 8.37 -43.07
N SER A 780 -2.21 7.14 -43.48
CA SER A 780 -1.40 6.84 -44.67
C SER A 780 -2.00 7.31 -46.01
N LEU A 781 -3.33 7.49 -46.09
CA LEU A 781 -4.03 7.99 -47.28
C LEU A 781 -4.28 9.51 -47.30
N LEU A 782 -3.92 10.23 -46.22
CA LEU A 782 -4.15 11.67 -46.12
C LEU A 782 -3.24 12.40 -47.12
N ASP A 783 -3.83 12.99 -48.17
CA ASP A 783 -3.07 13.54 -49.31
C ASP A 783 -2.87 15.06 -49.24
N ASN A 784 -3.78 15.76 -48.55
CA ASN A 784 -3.79 17.20 -48.32
C ASN A 784 -4.55 17.53 -47.02
N VAL A 785 -4.08 18.56 -46.32
CA VAL A 785 -4.73 19.10 -45.11
C VAL A 785 -4.69 20.62 -45.19
N LEU A 786 -5.86 21.26 -45.12
CA LEU A 786 -5.94 22.71 -44.98
C LEU A 786 -5.70 23.09 -43.51
N LEU A 787 -4.50 23.58 -43.23
CA LEU A 787 -4.15 24.06 -41.89
C LEU A 787 -4.86 25.41 -41.60
N PRO A 788 -5.44 25.59 -40.39
CA PRO A 788 -6.07 26.84 -39.98
C PRO A 788 -5.09 28.01 -39.94
N SER A 789 -5.53 29.23 -40.32
CA SER A 789 -4.68 30.42 -40.28
C SER A 789 -4.34 30.91 -38.86
N SER A 790 -5.10 30.46 -37.85
CA SER A 790 -4.85 30.74 -36.42
C SER A 790 -3.86 29.77 -35.76
N LEU A 791 -3.39 28.74 -36.48
CA LEU A 791 -2.52 27.71 -35.93
C LEU A 791 -1.14 28.30 -35.63
N THR A 792 -0.68 28.17 -34.38
CA THR A 792 0.63 28.65 -33.94
C THR A 792 1.66 27.53 -33.76
N ASN A 793 1.22 26.28 -33.57
CA ASN A 793 2.11 25.13 -33.41
C ASN A 793 1.60 23.88 -34.16
N ILE A 794 2.52 23.17 -34.83
CA ILE A 794 2.34 21.78 -35.26
C ILE A 794 3.10 20.88 -34.29
N GLY A 795 2.37 20.13 -33.46
CA GLY A 795 2.95 19.29 -32.42
C GLY A 795 3.76 18.09 -32.90
N GLU A 796 4.36 17.39 -31.94
CA GLU A 796 5.22 16.23 -32.18
C GLU A 796 4.49 15.12 -32.96
N ASN A 797 5.15 14.56 -33.97
CA ASN A 797 4.66 13.42 -34.76
C ASN A 797 3.29 13.61 -35.45
N VAL A 798 2.78 14.83 -35.60
CA VAL A 798 1.40 15.09 -36.05
C VAL A 798 1.07 14.40 -37.39
N PHE A 799 1.94 14.51 -38.39
CA PHE A 799 1.78 13.89 -39.72
C PHE A 799 2.78 12.76 -39.97
N THR A 800 3.43 12.21 -38.93
CA THR A 800 4.39 11.11 -39.07
C THR A 800 3.77 9.96 -39.86
N ARG A 801 4.46 9.51 -40.92
CA ARG A 801 4.01 8.44 -41.84
C ARG A 801 2.67 8.71 -42.54
N CYS A 802 2.29 9.97 -42.75
CA CYS A 802 1.26 10.33 -43.74
C CYS A 802 1.84 10.16 -45.15
N THR A 803 1.94 8.92 -45.63
CA THR A 803 2.71 8.56 -46.83
C THR A 803 2.15 9.11 -48.14
N SER A 804 0.86 9.47 -48.17
CA SER A 804 0.21 10.09 -49.34
C SER A 804 0.26 11.62 -49.35
N LEU A 805 0.66 12.26 -48.24
CA LEU A 805 0.69 13.72 -48.13
C LEU A 805 1.69 14.29 -49.14
N SER A 806 1.17 14.90 -50.20
CA SER A 806 1.96 15.34 -51.36
C SER A 806 2.33 16.81 -51.31
N SER A 807 1.48 17.61 -50.68
CA SER A 807 1.69 19.04 -50.43
C SER A 807 0.99 19.46 -49.15
N ILE A 808 1.55 20.46 -48.47
CA ILE A 808 0.93 21.11 -47.32
C ILE A 808 1.29 22.59 -47.32
N THR A 809 0.31 23.45 -47.06
CA THR A 809 0.53 24.90 -46.92
C THR A 809 0.61 25.23 -45.43
N LEU A 810 1.75 25.73 -44.99
CA LEU A 810 1.96 26.16 -43.60
C LEU A 810 1.42 27.59 -43.39
N PRO A 811 0.74 27.89 -42.27
CA PRO A 811 0.21 29.23 -41.98
C PRO A 811 1.31 30.28 -41.73
N ASP A 812 1.09 31.52 -42.15
CA ASP A 812 2.06 32.63 -42.01
C ASP A 812 2.40 33.03 -40.55
N ASN A 813 1.58 32.63 -39.57
CA ASN A 813 1.78 32.94 -38.14
C ASN A 813 2.29 31.74 -37.34
N LEU A 814 2.77 30.70 -38.00
CA LEU A 814 3.26 29.48 -37.34
C LEU A 814 4.56 29.76 -36.60
N ASP A 815 4.63 29.47 -35.30
CA ASP A 815 5.81 29.69 -34.45
C ASP A 815 6.73 28.46 -34.45
N THR A 816 6.16 27.26 -34.33
CA THR A 816 6.93 26.03 -34.14
C THR A 816 6.44 24.86 -35.00
N ILE A 817 7.41 24.07 -35.49
CA ILE A 817 7.21 22.75 -36.08
C ILE A 817 8.01 21.76 -35.22
N ASP A 818 7.32 20.97 -34.41
CA ASP A 818 7.95 20.10 -33.41
C ASP A 818 8.58 18.83 -34.03
N ASP A 819 9.25 18.05 -33.17
CA ASP A 819 9.99 16.85 -33.53
C ASP A 819 9.13 15.87 -34.36
N ALA A 820 9.74 15.37 -35.45
CA ALA A 820 9.18 14.41 -36.38
C ALA A 820 7.82 14.79 -37.01
N ALA A 821 7.38 16.05 -36.97
CA ALA A 821 6.06 16.48 -37.42
C ALA A 821 5.64 15.94 -38.81
N PHE A 822 6.56 15.84 -39.77
CA PHE A 822 6.36 15.31 -41.13
C PHE A 822 7.26 14.09 -41.44
N SER A 823 7.80 13.43 -40.41
CA SER A 823 8.73 12.31 -40.61
C SER A 823 8.05 11.16 -41.37
N GLY A 824 8.64 10.73 -42.48
CA GLY A 824 8.12 9.66 -43.32
C GLY A 824 6.94 10.05 -44.22
N CYS A 825 6.70 11.35 -44.45
CA CYS A 825 5.80 11.84 -45.50
C CYS A 825 6.42 11.59 -46.89
N THR A 826 6.46 10.33 -47.31
CA THR A 826 7.21 9.87 -48.50
C THR A 826 6.75 10.47 -49.82
N SER A 827 5.53 11.05 -49.89
CA SER A 827 5.00 11.71 -51.09
C SER A 827 5.19 13.21 -51.13
N LEU A 828 5.64 13.86 -50.05
CA LEU A 828 5.76 15.31 -49.97
C LEU A 828 6.80 15.82 -50.98
N GLU A 829 6.40 16.65 -51.95
CA GLU A 829 7.26 17.04 -53.07
C GLU A 829 8.01 18.35 -52.82
N SER A 830 7.37 19.30 -52.15
CA SER A 830 7.95 20.60 -51.78
C SER A 830 7.29 21.16 -50.53
N ILE A 831 8.01 22.01 -49.79
CA ILE A 831 7.46 22.75 -48.65
C ILE A 831 8.14 24.12 -48.50
N THR A 832 7.38 25.11 -48.04
CA THR A 832 7.88 26.43 -47.67
C THR A 832 7.69 26.63 -46.17
N ILE A 833 8.79 26.84 -45.45
CA ILE A 833 8.79 27.15 -44.02
C ILE A 833 8.61 28.68 -43.87
N PRO A 834 7.54 29.17 -43.22
CA PRO A 834 7.32 30.61 -43.04
C PRO A 834 8.42 31.28 -42.21
N ASP A 835 8.64 32.59 -42.44
CA ASP A 835 9.61 33.39 -41.67
C ASP A 835 9.25 33.52 -40.18
N SER A 836 8.00 33.29 -39.82
CA SER A 836 7.53 33.30 -38.43
C SER A 836 8.02 32.11 -37.61
N VAL A 837 8.45 31.02 -38.26
CA VAL A 837 8.88 29.80 -37.57
C VAL A 837 10.22 30.05 -36.89
N THR A 838 10.25 29.91 -35.57
CA THR A 838 11.46 30.07 -34.75
C THR A 838 12.10 28.74 -34.38
N PHE A 839 11.33 27.63 -34.45
CA PHE A 839 11.81 26.29 -34.11
C PHE A 839 11.40 25.25 -35.16
N LEU A 840 12.39 24.52 -35.66
CA LEU A 840 12.23 23.37 -36.55
C LEU A 840 12.86 22.13 -35.89
N GLY A 841 12.00 21.25 -35.35
CA GLY A 841 12.38 20.14 -34.49
C GLY A 841 13.19 19.03 -35.17
N HIS A 842 13.72 18.13 -34.33
CA HIS A 842 14.49 16.98 -34.78
C HIS A 842 13.67 16.08 -35.71
N TYR A 843 14.30 15.56 -36.76
CA TYR A 843 13.64 14.64 -37.71
C TYR A 843 12.40 15.21 -38.41
N ALA A 844 12.11 16.52 -38.33
CA ALA A 844 10.85 17.11 -38.77
C ALA A 844 10.43 16.67 -40.18
N PHE A 845 11.38 16.54 -41.12
CA PHE A 845 11.15 16.06 -42.49
C PHE A 845 11.94 14.79 -42.83
N SER A 846 12.41 14.04 -41.84
CA SER A 846 13.22 12.84 -42.08
C SER A 846 12.42 11.80 -42.89
N GLY A 847 13.03 11.22 -43.93
CA GLY A 847 12.40 10.22 -44.77
C GLY A 847 11.34 10.74 -45.74
N CYS A 848 11.23 12.07 -45.93
CA CYS A 848 10.42 12.64 -47.02
C CYS A 848 11.08 12.37 -48.38
N SER A 849 10.98 11.13 -48.85
CA SER A 849 11.80 10.62 -49.96
C SER A 849 11.58 11.31 -51.31
N LYS A 850 10.40 11.90 -51.55
CA LYS A 850 10.06 12.68 -52.76
C LYS A 850 10.31 14.18 -52.62
N LEU A 851 10.73 14.67 -51.44
CA LEU A 851 10.96 16.09 -51.21
C LEU A 851 12.11 16.55 -52.10
N SER A 852 11.78 17.36 -53.11
CA SER A 852 12.70 17.76 -54.18
C SER A 852 13.15 19.21 -54.06
N SER A 853 12.32 20.07 -53.45
CA SER A 853 12.66 21.45 -53.12
C SER A 853 12.14 21.82 -51.73
N ILE A 854 12.86 22.70 -51.06
CA ILE A 854 12.45 23.29 -49.79
C ILE A 854 12.88 24.76 -49.75
N THR A 855 11.99 25.62 -49.23
CA THR A 855 12.31 27.00 -48.88
C THR A 855 12.33 27.13 -47.37
N LEU A 856 13.48 27.52 -46.82
CA LEU A 856 13.67 27.73 -45.38
C LEU A 856 13.30 29.17 -45.00
N GLY A 857 12.69 29.35 -43.83
CA GLY A 857 12.34 30.66 -43.28
C GLY A 857 13.54 31.32 -42.59
N SER A 858 13.52 32.65 -42.47
CA SER A 858 14.61 33.43 -41.87
C SER A 858 14.61 33.47 -40.33
N GLY A 859 13.58 32.95 -39.67
CA GLY A 859 13.43 32.95 -38.21
C GLY A 859 14.22 31.87 -37.45
N ILE A 860 14.88 30.95 -38.16
CA ILE A 860 15.56 29.78 -37.59
C ILE A 860 17.07 30.03 -37.53
N ASP A 861 17.71 29.70 -36.40
CA ASP A 861 19.16 29.89 -36.17
C ASP A 861 20.01 28.62 -36.41
N GLU A 862 19.41 27.44 -36.35
CA GLU A 862 20.07 26.16 -36.52
C GLU A 862 19.19 25.12 -37.25
N LEU A 863 19.80 24.37 -38.18
CA LEU A 863 19.20 23.12 -38.67
C LEU A 863 19.52 21.99 -37.70
N TRP A 864 18.53 21.59 -36.90
CA TRP A 864 18.70 20.56 -35.87
C TRP A 864 18.98 19.15 -36.44
N ILE A 865 19.07 18.17 -35.54
CA ILE A 865 19.42 16.78 -35.83
C ILE A 865 18.47 16.15 -36.87
N SER A 866 19.06 15.62 -37.95
CA SER A 866 18.39 14.77 -38.94
C SER A 866 17.15 15.37 -39.61
N VAL A 867 17.01 16.70 -39.62
CA VAL A 867 15.81 17.40 -40.12
C VAL A 867 15.39 16.93 -41.52
N PHE A 868 16.34 16.76 -42.45
CA PHE A 868 16.12 16.29 -43.83
C PHE A 868 16.79 14.93 -44.11
N ALA A 869 17.09 14.15 -43.08
CA ALA A 869 17.77 12.87 -43.29
C ALA A 869 16.91 11.93 -44.14
N SER A 870 17.50 11.35 -45.19
CA SER A 870 16.88 10.47 -46.18
C SER A 870 15.84 11.14 -47.09
N CYS A 871 15.95 12.46 -47.31
CA CYS A 871 15.26 13.15 -48.40
C CYS A 871 15.94 12.87 -49.75
N THR A 872 15.78 11.64 -50.24
CA THR A 872 16.52 11.09 -51.38
C THR A 872 16.30 11.81 -52.72
N SER A 873 15.25 12.62 -52.85
CA SER A 873 14.94 13.41 -54.05
C SER A 873 15.38 14.88 -53.97
N LEU A 874 15.91 15.35 -52.83
CA LEU A 874 16.29 16.75 -52.65
C LEU A 874 17.50 17.06 -53.53
N GLN A 875 17.33 17.94 -54.52
CA GLN A 875 18.37 18.24 -55.51
C GLN A 875 19.24 19.42 -55.12
N SER A 876 18.64 20.46 -54.53
CA SER A 876 19.36 21.64 -54.10
C SER A 876 18.73 22.22 -52.85
N ILE A 877 19.55 22.86 -52.01
CA ILE A 877 19.05 23.65 -50.89
C ILE A 877 19.78 24.99 -50.77
N HIS A 878 19.02 26.05 -50.49
CA HIS A 878 19.52 27.36 -50.12
C HIS A 878 19.25 27.58 -48.64
N ILE A 879 20.32 27.71 -47.86
CA ILE A 879 20.27 28.05 -46.44
C ILE A 879 20.41 29.58 -46.34
N PRO A 880 19.39 30.31 -45.86
CA PRO A 880 19.40 31.77 -45.85
C PRO A 880 20.28 32.34 -44.73
N GLU A 881 20.53 33.65 -44.76
CA GLU A 881 21.25 34.36 -43.69
C GLU A 881 20.54 34.20 -42.33
N GLY A 882 21.33 34.08 -41.27
CA GLY A 882 20.86 33.87 -39.89
C GLY A 882 21.17 32.47 -39.35
N TYR A 883 21.29 31.47 -40.22
CA TYR A 883 21.67 30.11 -39.84
C TYR A 883 23.15 30.03 -39.46
N THR A 884 23.45 29.52 -38.27
CA THR A 884 24.81 29.43 -37.72
C THR A 884 25.42 28.04 -37.81
N THR A 885 24.57 27.00 -37.84
CA THR A 885 24.98 25.59 -37.82
C THR A 885 24.10 24.72 -38.72
N VAL A 886 24.74 23.82 -39.49
CA VAL A 886 24.09 22.63 -40.07
C VAL A 886 24.30 21.47 -39.11
N GLY A 887 23.26 21.00 -38.46
CA GLY A 887 23.34 20.03 -37.36
C GLY A 887 23.65 18.58 -37.77
N TRP A 888 23.63 17.70 -36.76
CA TRP A 888 23.99 16.30 -36.92
C TRP A 888 23.06 15.58 -37.90
N ARG A 889 23.60 15.01 -38.99
CA ARG A 889 22.85 14.23 -40.01
C ARG A 889 21.77 15.02 -40.75
N SER A 890 21.77 16.36 -40.73
CA SER A 890 20.68 17.16 -41.29
C SER A 890 20.33 16.81 -42.73
N PHE A 891 21.31 16.45 -43.57
CA PHE A 891 21.13 15.99 -44.95
C PHE A 891 21.64 14.56 -45.20
N LYS A 892 21.78 13.73 -44.17
CA LYS A 892 22.26 12.35 -44.33
C LYS A 892 21.42 11.60 -45.37
N ASN A 893 22.06 10.90 -46.30
CA ASN A 893 21.44 10.14 -47.39
C ASN A 893 20.54 10.96 -48.33
N CYS A 894 20.77 12.28 -48.47
CA CYS A 894 20.18 13.08 -49.53
C CYS A 894 20.90 12.79 -50.87
N SER A 895 20.70 11.58 -51.39
CA SER A 895 21.50 11.04 -52.50
C SER A 895 21.38 11.80 -53.82
N ALA A 896 20.33 12.60 -54.02
CA ALA A 896 20.12 13.44 -55.20
C ALA A 896 20.69 14.86 -55.06
N LEU A 897 21.23 15.24 -53.90
CA LEU A 897 21.68 16.59 -53.60
C LEU A 897 22.93 16.91 -54.42
N THR A 898 22.83 17.83 -55.37
CA THR A 898 23.92 18.26 -56.27
C THR A 898 24.49 19.63 -55.93
N SER A 899 23.70 20.50 -55.30
CA SER A 899 24.09 21.88 -54.97
C SER A 899 23.56 22.32 -53.61
N VAL A 900 24.42 22.95 -52.83
CA VAL A 900 24.08 23.53 -51.52
C VAL A 900 24.62 24.95 -51.48
N SER A 901 23.75 25.91 -51.19
CA SER A 901 24.13 27.32 -50.98
C SER A 901 24.12 27.59 -49.48
N LEU A 902 25.30 27.93 -48.95
CA LEU A 902 25.54 28.26 -47.54
C LEU A 902 25.56 29.79 -47.35
N PRO A 903 25.07 30.33 -46.22
CA PRO A 903 25.10 31.76 -45.92
C PRO A 903 26.41 32.16 -45.24
N GLU A 904 26.72 33.45 -45.23
CA GLU A 904 27.94 33.99 -44.61
C GLU A 904 27.89 33.89 -43.07
N SER A 905 26.69 33.79 -42.49
CA SER A 905 26.48 33.55 -41.05
C SER A 905 26.84 32.13 -40.58
N LEU A 906 27.00 31.16 -41.49
CA LEU A 906 27.23 29.77 -41.15
C LEU A 906 28.69 29.56 -40.72
N THR A 907 28.89 29.02 -39.52
CA THR A 907 30.25 28.81 -38.96
C THR A 907 30.61 27.35 -38.75
N ASN A 908 29.60 26.45 -38.66
CA ASN A 908 29.76 25.05 -38.30
C ASN A 908 28.98 24.11 -39.22
N ILE A 909 29.66 23.06 -39.70
CA ILE A 909 29.04 21.88 -40.31
C ILE A 909 29.17 20.72 -39.33
N GLY A 910 28.03 20.21 -38.87
CA GLY A 910 27.92 19.18 -37.85
C GLY A 910 28.32 17.77 -38.33
N PRO A 911 28.41 16.80 -37.40
CA PRO A 911 28.76 15.42 -37.75
C PRO A 911 27.77 14.82 -38.75
N SER A 912 28.26 14.01 -39.69
CA SER A 912 27.48 13.32 -40.72
C SER A 912 26.49 14.20 -41.51
N ALA A 913 26.66 15.53 -41.51
CA ALA A 913 25.68 16.48 -42.03
C ALA A 913 25.27 16.16 -43.47
N PHE A 914 26.24 15.81 -44.32
CA PHE A 914 26.06 15.42 -45.72
C PHE A 914 26.47 13.96 -45.98
N GLU A 915 26.54 13.10 -44.96
CA GLU A 915 26.90 11.68 -45.13
C GLU A 915 25.98 11.02 -46.18
N GLY A 916 26.53 10.37 -47.21
CA GLY A 916 25.75 9.70 -48.25
C GLY A 916 25.11 10.62 -49.29
N CYS A 917 25.51 11.90 -49.38
CA CYS A 917 25.14 12.80 -50.47
C CYS A 917 25.92 12.44 -51.75
N THR A 918 25.63 11.28 -52.32
CA THR A 918 26.44 10.66 -53.39
C THR A 918 26.51 11.45 -54.69
N SER A 919 25.62 12.42 -54.91
CA SER A 919 25.56 13.26 -56.11
C SER A 919 26.14 14.67 -55.93
N LEU A 920 26.65 15.02 -54.74
CA LEU A 920 27.21 16.35 -54.47
C LEU A 920 28.56 16.50 -55.18
N GLU A 921 28.63 17.33 -56.23
CA GLU A 921 29.82 17.43 -57.10
C GLU A 921 30.88 18.42 -56.57
N SER A 922 30.42 19.54 -56.01
CA SER A 922 31.23 20.59 -55.40
C SER A 922 30.42 21.31 -54.32
N LEU A 923 31.12 21.93 -53.38
CA LEU A 923 30.51 22.77 -52.34
C LEU A 923 31.41 23.97 -52.07
N ASP A 924 30.87 25.17 -52.19
CA ASP A 924 31.51 26.39 -51.72
C ASP A 924 31.27 26.53 -50.21
N LEU A 925 32.34 26.45 -49.43
CA LEU A 925 32.29 26.61 -47.99
C LEU A 925 32.37 28.08 -47.55
N GLY A 926 32.83 29.00 -48.42
CA GLY A 926 33.15 30.38 -48.04
C GLY A 926 34.28 30.50 -47.02
N ASP A 927 34.78 31.71 -46.75
CA ASP A 927 35.90 31.93 -45.82
C ASP A 927 35.49 31.85 -44.33
N HIS A 928 34.19 31.69 -44.04
CA HIS A 928 33.57 31.83 -42.72
C HIS A 928 33.46 30.52 -41.91
N ILE A 929 33.57 29.36 -42.56
CA ILE A 929 33.43 28.07 -41.89
C ILE A 929 34.68 27.76 -41.06
N THR A 930 34.48 27.52 -39.76
CA THR A 930 35.56 27.27 -38.78
C THR A 930 35.66 25.82 -38.33
N SER A 931 34.60 25.02 -38.56
CA SER A 931 34.52 23.63 -38.09
C SER A 931 33.73 22.73 -39.05
N ILE A 932 34.30 21.57 -39.40
CA ILE A 932 33.67 20.47 -40.14
C ILE A 932 33.68 19.20 -39.28
N GLY A 933 32.49 18.66 -38.98
CA GLY A 933 32.26 17.52 -38.11
C GLY A 933 32.79 16.16 -38.61
N GLU A 934 32.74 15.16 -37.73
CA GLU A 934 33.05 13.76 -38.08
C GLU A 934 32.06 13.21 -39.12
N ASP A 935 32.53 12.43 -40.09
CA ASP A 935 31.73 11.88 -41.20
C ASP A 935 30.97 12.92 -42.05
N ALA A 936 31.26 14.22 -41.92
CA ALA A 936 30.44 15.30 -42.49
C ALA A 936 30.12 15.13 -43.98
N PHE A 937 31.10 14.68 -44.78
CA PHE A 937 30.97 14.37 -46.21
C PHE A 937 31.30 12.91 -46.53
N ARG A 938 31.14 12.00 -45.55
CA ARG A 938 31.37 10.57 -45.76
C ARG A 938 30.50 10.06 -46.91
N ASP A 939 31.07 9.28 -47.82
CA ASP A 939 30.39 8.68 -48.97
C ASP A 939 29.82 9.70 -49.98
N CYS A 940 30.32 10.95 -49.99
CA CYS A 940 30.04 11.93 -51.06
C CYS A 940 30.83 11.58 -52.34
N ARG A 941 30.45 10.49 -53.00
CA ARG A 941 31.23 9.88 -54.09
C ARG A 941 31.44 10.76 -55.32
N ALA A 942 30.53 11.70 -55.61
CA ALA A 942 30.65 12.64 -56.72
C ALA A 942 31.50 13.88 -56.40
N LEU A 943 31.85 14.11 -55.12
CA LEU A 943 32.56 15.32 -54.70
C LEU A 943 33.96 15.33 -55.30
N SER A 944 34.17 16.22 -56.27
CA SER A 944 35.37 16.25 -57.10
C SER A 944 36.33 17.40 -56.73
N GLU A 945 35.76 18.48 -56.19
CA GLU A 945 36.45 19.68 -55.73
C GLU A 945 35.78 20.22 -54.46
N ILE A 946 36.58 20.58 -53.46
CA ILE A 946 36.14 21.32 -52.28
C ILE A 946 37.29 22.20 -51.77
N ASN A 947 37.02 23.48 -51.56
CA ASN A 947 38.01 24.44 -51.06
C ASN A 947 37.84 24.60 -49.55
N LEU A 948 38.82 24.09 -48.79
CA LEU A 948 38.81 24.23 -47.33
C LEU A 948 39.24 25.66 -46.93
N PRO A 949 38.47 26.38 -46.10
CA PRO A 949 38.73 27.78 -45.77
C PRO A 949 40.02 27.99 -44.99
N ALA A 950 40.71 29.11 -45.19
CA ALA A 950 41.95 29.42 -44.46
C ALA A 950 41.74 29.50 -42.92
N GLY A 951 40.55 29.92 -42.48
CA GLY A 951 40.15 30.01 -41.07
C GLY A 951 39.66 28.70 -40.43
N LEU A 952 39.68 27.58 -41.16
CA LEU A 952 39.23 26.28 -40.66
C LEU A 952 40.16 25.74 -39.56
N ASN A 953 39.62 25.52 -38.35
CA ASN A 953 40.39 25.08 -37.18
C ASN A 953 40.08 23.64 -36.76
N TYR A 954 38.96 23.08 -37.22
CA TYR A 954 38.52 21.74 -36.86
C TYR A 954 38.06 20.95 -38.10
N LEU A 955 38.64 19.77 -38.27
CA LEU A 955 38.24 18.78 -39.28
C LEU A 955 38.10 17.42 -38.60
N GLY A 956 36.89 16.85 -38.62
CA GLY A 956 36.52 15.62 -37.93
C GLY A 956 37.14 14.35 -38.53
N ALA A 957 37.09 13.25 -37.78
CA ALA A 957 37.44 11.93 -38.31
C ALA A 957 36.50 11.54 -39.45
N ASN A 958 36.96 10.75 -40.42
CA ASN A 958 36.17 10.30 -41.57
C ASN A 958 35.49 11.42 -42.39
N ALA A 959 35.86 12.70 -42.21
CA ALA A 959 35.08 13.83 -42.74
C ALA A 959 34.88 13.75 -44.27
N PHE A 960 35.85 13.21 -45.01
CA PHE A 960 35.79 12.95 -46.45
C PHE A 960 35.99 11.47 -46.80
N TYR A 961 35.69 10.55 -45.87
CA TYR A 961 35.82 9.12 -46.11
C TYR A 961 34.99 8.68 -47.33
N GLN A 962 35.57 7.90 -48.25
CA GLN A 962 34.92 7.47 -49.49
C GLN A 962 34.45 8.60 -50.45
N CYS A 963 35.09 9.78 -50.40
CA CYS A 963 34.93 10.81 -51.44
C CYS A 963 35.72 10.41 -52.71
N ALA A 964 35.24 9.37 -53.40
CA ALA A 964 35.99 8.68 -54.45
C ALA A 964 36.39 9.56 -55.66
N SER A 965 35.63 10.63 -55.95
CA SER A 965 35.92 11.55 -57.06
C SER A 965 36.87 12.70 -56.72
N LEU A 966 37.20 12.91 -55.44
CA LEU A 966 38.02 14.04 -55.00
C LEU A 966 39.43 13.90 -55.58
N SER A 967 39.82 14.84 -56.44
CA SER A 967 41.05 14.72 -57.25
C SER A 967 42.24 15.49 -56.68
N SER A 968 41.97 16.61 -56.00
CA SER A 968 42.95 17.42 -55.32
C SER A 968 42.35 18.03 -54.04
N ILE A 969 43.18 18.29 -53.04
CA ILE A 969 42.75 18.97 -51.82
C ILE A 969 43.88 19.82 -51.23
N VAL A 970 43.53 21.03 -50.78
CA VAL A 970 44.41 21.91 -50.01
C VAL A 970 43.94 21.93 -48.56
N ILE A 971 44.80 21.46 -47.67
CA ILE A 971 44.54 21.42 -46.22
C ILE A 971 45.14 22.70 -45.60
N PRO A 972 44.32 23.59 -45.02
CA PRO A 972 44.78 24.88 -44.52
C PRO A 972 45.64 24.74 -43.27
N GLY A 973 46.50 25.74 -43.03
CA GLY A 973 47.40 25.76 -41.86
C GLY A 973 46.72 26.05 -40.52
N GLY A 974 45.42 26.36 -40.48
CA GLY A 974 44.67 26.49 -39.23
C GLY A 974 44.41 25.15 -38.53
N ILE A 975 44.45 24.05 -39.27
CA ILE A 975 44.29 22.69 -38.75
C ILE A 975 45.63 22.22 -38.19
N THR A 976 45.63 21.71 -36.95
CA THR A 976 46.85 21.18 -36.29
C THR A 976 46.96 19.66 -36.35
N HIS A 977 45.86 18.98 -36.67
CA HIS A 977 45.71 17.55 -36.51
C HIS A 977 44.75 16.96 -37.56
N LEU A 978 45.25 16.08 -38.44
CA LEU A 978 44.41 15.28 -39.34
C LEU A 978 44.00 13.99 -38.64
N ARG A 979 42.70 13.80 -38.46
CA ARG A 979 42.11 12.70 -37.68
C ARG A 979 42.00 11.40 -38.46
N ASP A 980 41.61 10.34 -37.75
CA ASP A 980 41.37 9.00 -38.27
C ASP A 980 40.57 9.02 -39.58
N ASN A 981 41.09 8.34 -40.60
CA ASN A 981 40.41 8.08 -41.87
C ASN A 981 39.87 9.31 -42.62
N THR A 982 40.34 10.54 -42.30
CA THR A 982 39.76 11.81 -42.81
C THR A 982 39.53 11.81 -44.32
N PHE A 983 40.48 11.31 -45.13
CA PHE A 983 40.41 11.19 -46.59
C PHE A 983 40.59 9.73 -47.06
N SER A 984 40.29 8.75 -46.20
CA SER A 984 40.44 7.34 -46.58
C SER A 984 39.46 6.97 -47.71
N GLU A 985 39.91 6.13 -48.63
CA GLU A 985 39.17 5.72 -49.84
C GLU A 985 38.81 6.86 -50.81
N CYS A 986 39.55 7.99 -50.76
CA CYS A 986 39.55 9.01 -51.82
C CYS A 986 40.36 8.52 -53.03
N THR A 987 39.80 7.57 -53.80
CA THR A 987 40.54 6.81 -54.81
C THR A 987 41.09 7.63 -55.97
N ASN A 988 40.51 8.78 -56.29
CA ASN A 988 40.98 9.68 -57.36
C ASN A 988 41.93 10.78 -56.88
N LEU A 989 42.26 10.84 -55.59
CA LEU A 989 43.13 11.88 -55.06
C LEU A 989 44.54 11.72 -55.62
N THR A 990 44.97 12.65 -56.45
CA THR A 990 46.29 12.65 -57.12
C THR A 990 47.23 13.72 -56.56
N GLU A 991 46.65 14.87 -56.17
CA GLU A 991 47.38 16.02 -55.65
C GLU A 991 46.94 16.35 -54.22
N LEU A 992 47.90 16.58 -53.33
CA LEU A 992 47.66 16.88 -51.92
C LEU A 992 48.60 17.99 -51.46
N SER A 993 48.02 19.11 -51.00
CA SER A 993 48.77 20.18 -50.35
C SER A 993 48.41 20.20 -48.86
N ILE A 994 49.40 19.96 -48.00
CA ILE A 994 49.23 19.95 -46.55
C ILE A 994 49.83 21.22 -45.96
N GLY A 995 49.01 22.01 -45.27
CA GLY A 995 49.44 23.26 -44.64
C GLY A 995 50.46 23.06 -43.51
N GLU A 996 51.33 24.05 -43.33
CA GLU A 996 52.38 24.09 -42.29
C GLU A 996 51.84 24.19 -40.84
N GLY A 997 50.53 24.07 -40.63
CA GLY A 997 49.94 23.95 -39.29
C GLY A 997 49.91 22.52 -38.75
N ILE A 998 49.94 21.52 -39.64
CA ILE A 998 49.74 20.12 -39.27
C ILE A 998 50.94 19.60 -38.48
N THR A 999 50.67 19.14 -37.25
CA THR A 999 51.67 18.55 -36.33
C THR A 999 51.52 17.04 -36.19
N ARG A 1000 50.34 16.50 -36.53
CA ARG A 1000 49.99 15.08 -36.41
C ARG A 1000 49.01 14.63 -37.49
N ILE A 1001 49.24 13.43 -38.01
CA ILE A 1001 48.35 12.71 -38.94
C ILE A 1001 48.06 11.32 -38.37
N ASP A 1002 46.79 11.08 -38.06
CA ASP A 1002 46.31 9.89 -37.35
C ASP A 1002 46.02 8.69 -38.26
N PHE A 1003 45.60 7.59 -37.62
CA PHE A 1003 45.29 6.29 -38.22
C PHE A 1003 44.56 6.39 -39.56
N ALA A 1004 45.16 5.81 -40.60
CA ALA A 1004 44.54 5.63 -41.92
C ALA A 1004 44.02 6.91 -42.61
N ALA A 1005 44.49 8.11 -42.24
CA ALA A 1005 43.98 9.38 -42.77
C ALA A 1005 43.91 9.48 -44.31
N PHE A 1006 44.81 8.81 -45.05
CA PHE A 1006 44.83 8.72 -46.52
C PHE A 1006 44.88 7.25 -47.02
N SER A 1007 44.38 6.32 -46.21
CA SER A 1007 44.37 4.90 -46.59
C SER A 1007 43.55 4.68 -47.86
N LYS A 1008 44.00 3.77 -48.74
CA LYS A 1008 43.38 3.42 -50.02
C LYS A 1008 43.17 4.62 -50.98
N CYS A 1009 43.95 5.68 -50.84
CA CYS A 1009 44.07 6.72 -51.87
C CYS A 1009 44.89 6.19 -53.05
N SER A 1010 44.28 5.30 -53.85
CA SER A 1010 44.99 4.48 -54.84
C SER A 1010 45.67 5.26 -55.96
N SER A 1011 45.20 6.48 -56.27
CA SER A 1011 45.76 7.34 -57.32
C SER A 1011 46.79 8.36 -56.81
N LEU A 1012 47.07 8.39 -55.50
CA LEU A 1012 47.98 9.36 -54.92
C LEU A 1012 49.41 9.03 -55.35
N GLU A 1013 50.01 9.85 -56.21
CA GLU A 1013 51.36 9.61 -56.74
C GLU A 1013 52.46 10.14 -55.83
N ARG A 1014 52.17 11.29 -55.18
CA ARG A 1014 53.13 12.03 -54.37
C ARG A 1014 52.45 12.73 -53.21
N VAL A 1015 53.21 12.93 -52.13
CA VAL A 1015 52.77 13.72 -50.98
C VAL A 1015 53.91 14.58 -50.45
N THR A 1016 53.60 15.82 -50.10
CA THR A 1016 54.51 16.73 -49.41
C THR A 1016 54.03 16.93 -47.97
N LEU A 1017 54.85 16.53 -47.02
CA LEU A 1017 54.59 16.59 -45.59
C LEU A 1017 55.26 17.85 -44.99
N PRO A 1018 54.53 18.65 -44.19
CA PRO A 1018 54.98 19.96 -43.74
C PRO A 1018 56.13 19.88 -42.72
N ALA A 1019 56.84 20.98 -42.52
CA ALA A 1019 58.00 21.00 -41.62
C ALA A 1019 57.60 20.86 -40.13
N THR A 1020 56.35 21.17 -39.81
CA THR A 1020 55.76 21.07 -38.46
C THR A 1020 55.34 19.66 -38.06
N LEU A 1021 55.35 18.69 -38.98
CA LEU A 1021 54.86 17.33 -38.71
C LEU A 1021 55.77 16.60 -37.71
N THR A 1022 55.22 16.25 -36.55
CA THR A 1022 55.94 15.50 -35.50
C THR A 1022 55.46 14.07 -35.32
N THR A 1023 54.26 13.72 -35.80
CA THR A 1023 53.65 12.39 -35.58
C THR A 1023 52.92 11.90 -36.83
N LEU A 1024 53.16 10.64 -37.20
CA LEU A 1024 52.54 9.96 -38.33
C LEU A 1024 52.15 8.54 -37.90
N GLU A 1025 50.85 8.23 -37.80
CA GLU A 1025 50.39 6.98 -37.21
C GLU A 1025 50.41 5.78 -38.19
N ALA A 1026 49.87 4.64 -37.74
CA ALA A 1026 49.76 3.43 -38.56
C ALA A 1026 48.72 3.63 -39.69
N TYR A 1027 48.94 2.95 -40.82
CA TYR A 1027 48.03 2.90 -41.97
C TYR A 1027 47.77 4.20 -42.73
N VAL A 1028 48.41 5.32 -42.39
CA VAL A 1028 48.17 6.65 -43.00
C VAL A 1028 48.10 6.60 -44.52
N PHE A 1029 49.04 5.92 -45.20
CA PHE A 1029 49.06 5.74 -46.65
C PHE A 1029 48.94 4.26 -47.05
N TYR A 1030 48.30 3.43 -46.23
CA TYR A 1030 48.12 2.01 -46.54
C TYR A 1030 47.31 1.84 -47.83
N GLU A 1031 47.70 0.92 -48.71
CA GLU A 1031 47.05 0.71 -50.02
C GLU A 1031 46.98 1.96 -50.94
N ALA A 1032 47.82 2.98 -50.72
CA ALA A 1032 48.08 4.02 -51.71
C ALA A 1032 48.97 3.44 -52.84
N SER A 1033 48.36 2.76 -53.80
CA SER A 1033 49.04 1.92 -54.80
C SER A 1033 49.94 2.67 -55.79
N MET A 1034 49.68 3.95 -56.04
CA MET A 1034 50.47 4.78 -56.95
C MET A 1034 51.53 5.64 -56.25
N LEU A 1035 51.62 5.59 -54.92
CA LEU A 1035 52.48 6.48 -54.14
C LEU A 1035 53.95 6.15 -54.37
N GLY A 1036 54.59 6.91 -55.27
CA GLY A 1036 55.99 6.73 -55.65
C GLY A 1036 56.94 7.66 -54.89
N HIS A 1037 56.49 8.86 -54.52
CA HIS A 1037 57.36 9.91 -53.97
C HIS A 1037 56.78 10.54 -52.70
N ILE A 1038 57.56 10.57 -51.61
CA ILE A 1038 57.15 11.16 -50.33
C ILE A 1038 58.17 12.22 -49.94
N TYR A 1039 57.76 13.48 -49.88
CA TYR A 1039 58.61 14.63 -49.58
C TYR A 1039 58.41 15.08 -48.13
N PHE A 1040 59.49 15.16 -47.35
CA PHE A 1040 59.47 15.75 -46.00
C PHE A 1040 60.14 17.12 -46.01
N LEU A 1041 59.41 18.16 -45.58
CA LEU A 1041 59.92 19.54 -45.50
C LEU A 1041 60.62 19.88 -44.17
N GLY A 1042 60.58 18.96 -43.20
CA GLY A 1042 61.20 19.09 -41.87
C GLY A 1042 61.88 17.80 -41.41
N ASN A 1043 62.06 17.65 -40.10
CA ASN A 1043 62.66 16.46 -39.49
C ASN A 1043 61.74 15.24 -39.63
N ALA A 1044 62.30 14.04 -39.46
CA ALA A 1044 61.51 12.81 -39.39
C ALA A 1044 60.55 12.82 -38.17
N PRO A 1045 59.28 12.39 -38.31
CA PRO A 1045 58.33 12.29 -37.19
C PRO A 1045 58.71 11.16 -36.21
N ALA A 1046 58.21 11.25 -34.97
CA ALA A 1046 58.71 10.49 -33.82
C ALA A 1046 58.36 8.97 -33.76
N ALA A 1047 57.59 8.44 -34.71
CA ALA A 1047 57.34 7.00 -34.84
C ALA A 1047 56.71 6.70 -36.21
N THR A 1048 57.28 5.79 -36.99
CA THR A 1048 56.69 5.26 -38.23
C THR A 1048 56.78 3.74 -38.23
N THR A 1049 55.69 3.03 -38.52
CA THR A 1049 55.61 1.55 -38.54
C THR A 1049 55.45 1.02 -39.96
N THR A 1050 55.66 -0.28 -40.21
CA THR A 1050 55.52 -0.90 -41.55
C THR A 1050 54.14 -0.68 -42.14
N THR A 1051 53.17 -0.60 -41.26
CA THR A 1051 51.78 -0.34 -41.58
C THR A 1051 51.52 1.10 -42.02
N THR A 1052 52.34 2.11 -41.65
CA THR A 1052 52.15 3.53 -42.02
C THR A 1052 52.07 3.76 -43.53
N PHE A 1053 52.94 3.13 -44.33
CA PHE A 1053 53.02 3.33 -45.80
C PHE A 1053 52.60 2.09 -46.62
N GLY A 1054 52.20 1.00 -45.97
CA GLY A 1054 51.86 -0.26 -46.64
C GLY A 1054 53.03 -0.92 -47.40
N LEU A 1055 52.69 -1.78 -48.37
CA LEU A 1055 53.65 -2.59 -49.16
C LEU A 1055 54.06 -1.94 -50.50
N THR A 1056 53.44 -0.84 -50.91
CA THR A 1056 53.76 -0.13 -52.17
C THR A 1056 55.18 0.44 -52.10
N PRO A 1057 56.11 0.15 -53.02
CA PRO A 1057 57.45 0.74 -52.99
C PRO A 1057 57.42 2.25 -53.31
N SER A 1058 57.89 3.08 -52.38
CA SER A 1058 57.98 4.55 -52.53
C SER A 1058 59.34 5.07 -52.05
N THR A 1059 59.83 6.14 -52.69
CA THR A 1059 61.07 6.82 -52.32
C THR A 1059 60.77 7.98 -51.38
N ILE A 1060 61.53 8.05 -50.28
CA ILE A 1060 61.44 9.14 -49.29
C ILE A 1060 62.49 10.20 -49.63
N TYR A 1061 62.04 11.42 -49.87
CA TYR A 1061 62.88 12.57 -50.14
C TYR A 1061 62.92 13.51 -48.93
N TYR A 1062 64.11 13.93 -48.55
CA TYR A 1062 64.33 14.80 -47.37
C TYR A 1062 65.44 15.83 -47.65
N PHE A 1063 65.49 16.93 -46.89
CA PHE A 1063 66.60 17.88 -46.99
C PHE A 1063 67.85 17.38 -46.24
N SER A 1064 69.03 17.68 -46.76
CA SER A 1064 70.32 17.27 -46.16
C SER A 1064 70.55 17.80 -44.74
N ASP A 1065 69.90 18.92 -44.39
CA ASP A 1065 69.90 19.54 -43.06
C ASP A 1065 68.76 19.03 -42.15
N ALA A 1066 67.87 18.18 -42.65
CA ALA A 1066 66.84 17.51 -41.85
C ALA A 1066 67.42 16.31 -41.09
N THR A 1067 66.97 16.12 -39.85
CA THR A 1067 67.44 15.04 -38.96
C THR A 1067 66.45 13.87 -38.90
N GLY A 1068 66.95 12.67 -38.59
CA GLY A 1068 66.14 11.46 -38.41
C GLY A 1068 65.99 10.57 -39.66
N PHE A 1069 66.68 10.89 -40.77
CA PHE A 1069 66.64 10.11 -42.02
C PHE A 1069 67.87 9.21 -42.26
N SER A 1070 68.85 9.21 -41.35
CA SER A 1070 70.11 8.47 -41.49
C SER A 1070 70.04 7.01 -40.96
N SER A 1071 69.66 6.05 -41.82
CA SER A 1071 69.82 4.57 -41.69
C SER A 1071 69.08 3.82 -40.53
N PRO A 1072 68.64 2.55 -40.68
CA PRO A 1072 67.88 1.91 -41.76
C PRO A 1072 66.43 1.64 -41.28
N ASN A 1073 65.73 2.63 -40.71
CA ASN A 1073 64.40 2.42 -40.10
C ASN A 1073 63.21 2.95 -40.91
N TRP A 1074 63.38 3.16 -42.21
CA TRP A 1074 62.27 3.37 -43.16
C TRP A 1074 61.87 2.08 -43.89
N MET A 1075 62.22 0.93 -43.29
CA MET A 1075 61.65 -0.39 -43.57
C MET A 1075 61.88 -0.88 -45.01
N GLY A 1076 63.08 -0.64 -45.52
CA GLY A 1076 63.51 -1.06 -46.85
C GLY A 1076 63.13 -0.09 -47.98
N ARG A 1077 62.51 1.05 -47.67
CA ARG A 1077 62.24 2.11 -48.65
C ARG A 1077 63.51 2.89 -48.98
N PRO A 1078 63.77 3.21 -50.25
CA PRO A 1078 64.88 4.07 -50.64
C PRO A 1078 64.67 5.49 -50.11
N THR A 1079 65.75 6.12 -49.64
CA THR A 1079 65.75 7.51 -49.14
C THR A 1079 66.74 8.34 -49.96
N GLU A 1080 66.32 9.51 -50.45
CA GLU A 1080 67.15 10.43 -51.23
C GLU A 1080 67.19 11.84 -50.63
N SER A 1081 68.39 12.43 -50.57
CA SER A 1081 68.59 13.81 -50.11
C SER A 1081 68.38 14.79 -51.26
N MET A 1082 67.58 15.83 -51.04
CA MET A 1082 67.25 16.88 -52.02
C MET A 1082 68.18 18.10 -51.95
N GLY A 1083 69.28 18.05 -51.19
CA GLY A 1083 70.14 19.21 -50.95
C GLY A 1083 69.72 20.04 -49.72
N SER A 1084 70.24 21.26 -49.58
CA SER A 1084 69.95 22.15 -48.43
C SER A 1084 68.55 22.75 -48.53
N SER A 1085 67.82 22.80 -47.41
CA SER A 1085 66.47 23.39 -47.35
C SER A 1085 66.42 24.86 -47.84
N SER A 1086 67.53 25.60 -47.76
CA SER A 1086 67.64 26.99 -48.22
C SER A 1086 67.50 27.20 -49.74
N GLU A 1087 67.70 26.15 -50.55
CA GLU A 1087 67.72 26.25 -52.01
C GLU A 1087 66.47 25.66 -52.70
N VAL A 1088 65.81 24.69 -52.05
CA VAL A 1088 64.81 23.81 -52.71
C VAL A 1088 63.40 23.91 -52.08
N LYS A 1089 63.29 24.42 -50.84
CA LYS A 1089 62.03 24.45 -50.07
C LYS A 1089 60.91 25.26 -50.74
N TYR A 1090 61.23 26.40 -51.34
CA TYR A 1090 60.23 27.27 -51.96
C TYR A 1090 59.66 26.68 -53.28
N TRP A 1091 60.42 25.84 -53.99
CA TRP A 1091 60.00 25.20 -55.23
C TRP A 1091 59.10 23.98 -54.97
N LEU A 1092 59.43 23.12 -54.00
CA LEU A 1092 58.62 21.94 -53.64
C LEU A 1092 57.25 22.28 -53.04
N LEU A 1093 57.17 23.39 -52.29
CA LEU A 1093 55.92 23.83 -51.66
C LEU A 1093 54.79 24.16 -52.67
N HIS A 1094 55.10 24.44 -53.95
CA HIS A 1094 54.10 24.96 -54.89
C HIS A 1094 54.17 24.42 -56.32
N SER A 1095 55.16 23.59 -56.68
CA SER A 1095 55.31 23.10 -58.06
C SER A 1095 54.67 21.74 -58.32
N ASN A 1096 54.39 20.94 -57.29
CA ASN A 1096 53.84 19.57 -57.39
C ASN A 1096 54.56 18.67 -58.42
N LEU A 1097 55.79 18.99 -58.82
CA LEU A 1097 56.60 18.25 -59.81
C LEU A 1097 57.61 17.32 -59.12
N PRO A 1098 58.03 16.21 -59.75
CA PRO A 1098 59.05 15.33 -59.19
C PRO A 1098 60.35 16.11 -59.04
N TYR A 1099 61.00 16.01 -57.89
CA TYR A 1099 62.38 16.48 -57.73
C TYR A 1099 63.29 15.75 -58.73
N ASP A 1100 63.74 16.46 -59.75
CA ASP A 1100 64.79 16.03 -60.68
C ASP A 1100 66.09 16.72 -60.26
N ALA A 1101 67.13 15.92 -60.00
CA ALA A 1101 68.44 16.41 -59.62
C ALA A 1101 69.11 17.27 -60.71
N ASP A 1102 68.56 17.28 -61.94
CA ASP A 1102 69.15 17.95 -63.10
C ASP A 1102 68.14 18.87 -63.82
N VAL A 1103 67.80 20.01 -63.19
CA VAL A 1103 66.84 21.04 -63.65
C VAL A 1103 67.21 21.69 -65.02
N ASN A 1104 68.26 21.21 -65.70
CA ASN A 1104 68.80 21.79 -66.93
C ASN A 1104 68.58 20.96 -68.23
N THR A 1105 67.98 19.76 -68.19
CA THR A 1105 68.04 18.83 -69.35
C THR A 1105 66.77 18.67 -70.20
N HIS A 1106 65.66 19.36 -69.93
CA HIS A 1106 64.51 19.37 -70.86
C HIS A 1106 64.65 20.42 -71.97
N GLY A 1107 65.16 19.96 -73.11
CA GLY A 1107 65.13 20.69 -74.37
C GLY A 1107 63.70 20.85 -74.91
N VAL A 1108 63.40 22.09 -75.30
CA VAL A 1108 62.32 22.53 -76.21
C VAL A 1108 60.94 22.80 -75.58
N HIS A 1109 60.69 24.11 -75.35
CA HIS A 1109 59.42 24.83 -75.10
C HIS A 1109 58.64 24.52 -73.80
N SER A 1110 58.98 25.21 -72.69
CA SER A 1110 58.03 25.87 -71.75
C SER A 1110 58.57 26.15 -70.32
N ALA A 1111 59.83 25.86 -69.99
CA ALA A 1111 60.32 26.02 -68.61
C ALA A 1111 60.62 27.46 -68.14
N LYS A 1112 60.73 28.46 -69.05
CA LYS A 1112 61.14 29.83 -68.68
C LYS A 1112 60.02 30.85 -68.36
N PRO A 1113 58.77 30.74 -68.83
CA PRO A 1113 57.69 31.64 -68.39
C PRO A 1113 57.19 31.39 -66.95
N LEU A 1114 57.47 30.21 -66.38
CA LEU A 1114 56.93 29.75 -65.09
C LEU A 1114 57.58 30.38 -63.85
N LEU A 1115 58.87 30.75 -63.90
CA LEU A 1115 59.54 31.39 -62.76
C LEU A 1115 59.03 32.82 -62.50
N LEU A 1116 58.60 33.54 -63.54
CA LEU A 1116 58.16 34.94 -63.44
C LEU A 1116 56.69 35.07 -63.03
N SER A 1117 55.81 34.16 -63.48
CA SER A 1117 54.42 34.07 -62.97
C SER A 1117 54.35 33.74 -61.49
N TYR A 1118 55.34 32.98 -61.01
CA TYR A 1118 55.44 32.48 -59.65
C TYR A 1118 56.01 33.51 -58.66
N ALA A 1119 56.94 34.37 -59.08
CA ALA A 1119 57.40 35.50 -58.26
C ALA A 1119 56.35 36.63 -58.10
N LEU A 1120 55.34 36.66 -58.97
CA LEU A 1120 54.31 37.72 -59.03
C LEU A 1120 52.90 37.25 -58.60
N ASN A 1121 52.74 35.97 -58.22
CA ASN A 1121 51.48 35.37 -57.76
C ASN A 1121 50.30 35.51 -58.75
N LEU A 1122 50.54 35.25 -60.05
CA LEU A 1122 49.50 35.27 -61.09
C LEU A 1122 49.12 33.84 -61.53
N ALA A 1123 47.82 33.57 -61.68
CA ALA A 1123 47.30 32.23 -62.02
C ALA A 1123 47.84 31.69 -63.36
N PRO A 1124 48.10 30.37 -63.49
CA PRO A 1124 48.88 29.79 -64.60
C PRO A 1124 48.24 29.85 -66.00
N LYS A 1125 47.00 30.33 -66.13
CA LYS A 1125 46.22 30.36 -67.40
C LYS A 1125 45.77 31.77 -67.82
N ASN A 1126 46.57 32.81 -67.59
CA ASN A 1126 46.25 34.16 -68.10
C ASN A 1126 46.71 34.35 -69.57
N PRO A 1127 45.82 34.62 -70.54
CA PRO A 1127 46.15 34.72 -71.97
C PRO A 1127 47.02 35.94 -72.37
N ASN A 1128 47.30 36.88 -71.47
CA ASN A 1128 48.01 38.15 -71.76
C ASN A 1128 49.53 38.15 -71.44
N MET A 1129 50.18 36.98 -71.33
CA MET A 1129 51.61 36.90 -71.04
C MET A 1129 52.52 37.58 -72.10
N PRO A 1130 53.67 38.17 -71.70
CA PRO A 1130 54.60 38.83 -72.62
C PRO A 1130 55.08 37.94 -73.77
N ARG A 1131 54.91 38.41 -75.01
CA ARG A 1131 55.54 37.82 -76.19
C ARG A 1131 56.45 38.83 -76.85
N ALA A 1132 57.66 38.40 -77.21
CA ALA A 1132 58.57 39.20 -78.01
C ALA A 1132 57.95 39.43 -79.39
N THR A 1133 57.77 40.69 -79.77
CA THR A 1133 57.28 41.06 -81.10
C THR A 1133 58.42 41.73 -81.85
N ARG A 1134 58.63 41.29 -83.09
CA ARG A 1134 59.73 41.74 -83.95
C ARG A 1134 59.14 42.45 -85.15
N ASP A 1135 59.40 43.74 -85.26
CA ASP A 1135 58.97 44.57 -86.39
C ASP A 1135 60.23 45.13 -87.07
N GLY A 1136 60.61 44.54 -88.19
CA GLY A 1136 61.87 44.85 -88.88
C GLY A 1136 63.13 44.56 -88.03
N GLN A 1137 63.99 45.57 -87.87
CA GLN A 1137 65.25 45.46 -87.11
C GLN A 1137 65.10 45.76 -85.60
N GLN A 1138 63.90 46.11 -85.12
CA GLN A 1138 63.61 46.30 -83.70
C GLN A 1138 62.95 45.07 -83.07
N VAL A 1139 63.31 44.78 -81.81
CA VAL A 1139 62.69 43.73 -80.98
C VAL A 1139 62.11 44.36 -79.73
N SER A 1140 60.81 44.13 -79.47
CA SER A 1140 60.08 44.70 -78.35
C SER A 1140 59.51 43.63 -77.41
N TYR A 1141 59.55 43.88 -76.10
CA TYR A 1141 59.12 42.99 -75.03
C TYR A 1141 58.14 43.70 -74.08
N ARG A 1142 56.99 43.10 -73.76
CA ARG A 1142 56.06 43.66 -72.77
C ARG A 1142 56.46 43.20 -71.35
N VAL A 1143 56.47 44.06 -70.36
CA VAL A 1143 56.98 43.77 -69.00
C VAL A 1143 56.04 44.38 -67.97
N TYR A 1144 55.66 43.62 -66.93
CA TYR A 1144 54.83 44.11 -65.84
C TYR A 1144 55.65 44.92 -64.83
N MET A 1145 55.26 46.17 -64.57
CA MET A 1145 55.87 47.06 -63.56
C MET A 1145 54.82 47.67 -62.61
N GLY A 1146 53.61 47.08 -62.56
CA GLY A 1146 52.42 47.68 -61.92
C GLY A 1146 52.41 47.71 -60.38
N ARG A 1147 53.44 47.19 -59.71
CA ARG A 1147 53.56 47.26 -58.24
C ARG A 1147 54.51 48.38 -57.82
N SER A 1148 53.96 49.38 -57.15
CA SER A 1148 54.67 50.59 -56.74
C SER A 1148 55.66 50.40 -55.58
N ASP A 1149 55.58 49.27 -54.88
CA ASP A 1149 56.42 48.91 -53.73
C ASP A 1149 57.66 48.09 -54.12
N ILE A 1150 57.90 47.90 -55.41
CA ILE A 1150 59.00 47.13 -55.95
C ILE A 1150 59.69 47.94 -57.04
N GLN A 1151 61.03 48.03 -56.97
CA GLN A 1151 61.83 48.68 -58.00
C GLN A 1151 62.26 47.65 -59.05
N TYR A 1152 62.03 47.98 -60.32
CA TYR A 1152 62.35 47.12 -61.45
C TYR A 1152 63.48 47.75 -62.26
N THR A 1153 64.58 47.02 -62.44
CA THR A 1153 65.72 47.44 -63.27
C THR A 1153 65.84 46.52 -64.47
N VAL A 1154 65.88 47.09 -65.67
CA VAL A 1154 66.03 46.34 -66.91
C VAL A 1154 67.47 46.48 -67.40
N LEU A 1155 68.10 45.35 -67.73
CA LEU A 1155 69.46 45.25 -68.25
C LEU A 1155 69.45 44.48 -69.57
N SER A 1156 70.41 44.74 -70.44
CA SER A 1156 70.55 44.06 -71.72
C SER A 1156 71.98 43.56 -71.96
N SER A 1157 72.14 42.50 -72.75
CA SER A 1157 73.44 41.93 -73.11
C SER A 1157 73.42 41.36 -74.53
N GLU A 1158 74.53 41.35 -75.26
CA GLU A 1158 74.61 40.82 -76.64
C GLU A 1158 74.73 39.29 -76.74
N ASN A 1159 75.01 38.61 -75.62
CA ASN A 1159 74.81 37.18 -75.43
C ASN A 1159 74.78 36.86 -73.92
N LEU A 1160 74.32 35.67 -73.53
CA LEU A 1160 74.12 35.32 -72.10
C LEU A 1160 75.40 35.38 -71.24
N ASP A 1161 76.58 35.28 -71.87
CA ASP A 1161 77.87 35.22 -71.18
C ASP A 1161 78.59 36.59 -71.12
N ALA A 1162 78.08 37.60 -71.81
CA ALA A 1162 78.61 38.97 -71.78
C ALA A 1162 78.03 39.78 -70.60
N PRO A 1163 78.78 40.75 -70.06
CA PRO A 1163 78.33 41.58 -68.95
C PRO A 1163 77.04 42.34 -69.30
N TRP A 1164 76.10 42.35 -68.36
CA TRP A 1164 74.79 43.00 -68.51
C TRP A 1164 74.92 44.52 -68.32
N GLU A 1165 74.48 45.30 -69.30
CA GLU A 1165 74.52 46.76 -69.27
C GLU A 1165 73.12 47.38 -69.24
N SER A 1166 72.96 48.50 -68.53
CA SER A 1166 71.68 49.23 -68.38
C SER A 1166 71.39 50.22 -69.52
N THR A 1167 72.15 50.17 -70.61
CA THR A 1167 71.99 51.08 -71.76
C THR A 1167 71.67 50.31 -73.04
N GLY A 1168 71.04 50.96 -74.03
CA GLY A 1168 70.74 50.35 -75.34
C GLY A 1168 69.31 49.84 -75.55
N PHE A 1169 68.37 50.16 -74.65
CA PHE A 1169 66.93 49.91 -74.78
C PHE A 1169 66.12 51.17 -74.47
N THR A 1170 64.88 51.24 -74.99
CA THR A 1170 63.89 52.27 -74.66
C THR A 1170 62.69 51.65 -73.95
N LEU A 1171 62.11 52.37 -72.98
CA LEU A 1171 60.93 51.93 -72.24
C LEU A 1171 59.74 52.84 -72.56
N SER A 1172 58.58 52.24 -72.83
CA SER A 1172 57.31 52.96 -72.85
C SER A 1172 56.82 53.26 -71.43
N ALA A 1173 55.95 54.25 -71.29
CA ALA A 1173 55.18 54.43 -70.06
C ALA A 1173 54.29 53.19 -69.79
N PRO A 1174 53.97 52.89 -68.51
CA PRO A 1174 53.06 51.81 -68.16
C PRO A 1174 51.64 52.08 -68.68
N ASP A 1175 50.97 51.05 -69.19
CA ASP A 1175 49.54 51.10 -69.51
C ASP A 1175 48.65 51.01 -68.26
N THR A 1176 47.32 51.09 -68.44
CA THR A 1176 46.35 51.09 -67.33
C THR A 1176 46.34 49.82 -66.50
N GLU A 1177 46.93 48.73 -67.00
CA GLU A 1177 47.10 47.47 -66.26
C GLU A 1177 48.51 47.37 -65.64
N GLY A 1178 49.38 48.36 -65.82
CA GLY A 1178 50.71 48.42 -65.21
C GLY A 1178 51.82 47.76 -66.05
N TYR A 1179 51.59 47.52 -67.35
CA TYR A 1179 52.60 46.94 -68.24
C TYR A 1179 53.33 48.01 -69.08
N CYS A 1180 54.65 47.90 -69.20
CA CYS A 1180 55.50 48.71 -70.07
C CYS A 1180 56.02 47.88 -71.26
N THR A 1181 56.42 48.54 -72.35
CA THR A 1181 57.11 47.89 -73.47
C THR A 1181 58.57 48.32 -73.52
N VAL A 1182 59.47 47.36 -73.58
CA VAL A 1182 60.92 47.55 -73.70
C VAL A 1182 61.35 47.26 -75.13
N THR A 1183 61.95 48.22 -75.83
CA THR A 1183 62.35 48.10 -77.23
C THR A 1183 63.87 48.24 -77.40
N LEU A 1184 64.46 47.32 -78.17
CA LEU A 1184 65.90 47.27 -78.49
C LEU A 1184 66.13 47.66 -79.97
N ASP A 1185 67.00 48.64 -80.22
CA ASP A 1185 67.44 49.04 -81.56
C ASP A 1185 68.59 48.14 -82.05
N GLY A 1186 68.38 47.47 -83.20
CA GLY A 1186 69.24 46.41 -83.69
C GLY A 1186 70.10 46.77 -84.89
N SER A 1187 71.43 46.62 -84.75
CA SER A 1187 72.29 46.21 -85.86
C SER A 1187 73.21 45.07 -85.39
N SER A 1188 72.79 43.84 -85.74
CA SER A 1188 73.51 42.55 -85.68
C SER A 1188 74.05 42.04 -84.32
N GLY A 1189 73.21 41.28 -83.60
CA GLY A 1189 73.59 40.40 -82.47
C GLY A 1189 72.38 39.83 -81.70
N GLN A 1190 72.47 38.63 -81.11
CA GLN A 1190 71.40 38.04 -80.27
C GLN A 1190 71.33 38.73 -78.90
N ARG A 1191 70.59 39.82 -78.79
CA ARG A 1191 70.48 40.54 -77.50
C ARG A 1191 69.50 39.86 -76.54
N PHE A 1192 69.92 39.67 -75.30
CA PHE A 1192 69.13 39.17 -74.18
C PHE A 1192 68.76 40.33 -73.25
N ILE A 1193 67.62 40.22 -72.58
CA ILE A 1193 67.18 41.16 -71.55
C ILE A 1193 67.10 40.42 -70.22
N LYS A 1194 67.62 41.04 -69.17
CA LYS A 1194 67.47 40.62 -67.77
C LYS A 1194 66.68 41.69 -67.04
N ILE A 1195 65.72 41.26 -66.24
CA ILE A 1195 64.92 42.16 -65.40
C ILE A 1195 65.21 41.78 -63.98
N GLU A 1196 65.86 42.70 -63.27
CA GLU A 1196 66.15 42.56 -61.85
C GLU A 1196 65.04 43.27 -61.07
N VAL A 1197 64.53 42.57 -60.07
CA VAL A 1197 63.40 43.00 -59.26
C VAL A 1197 63.88 43.07 -57.82
N SER A 1198 63.81 44.24 -57.21
CA SER A 1198 64.20 44.46 -55.81
C SER A 1198 63.06 45.15 -55.06
N ALA A 1199 62.69 44.64 -53.89
CA ALA A 1199 61.74 45.31 -53.01
C ALA A 1199 62.34 46.63 -52.49
N LEU A 1200 61.53 47.69 -52.40
CA LEU A 1200 61.93 48.99 -51.86
C LEU A 1200 62.10 48.96 -50.34
#